data_AF-A0AA35X5F2-F1
#
_entry.id   AF-A0AA35X5F2-F1
#
_cell.length_a   1.000
_cell.length_b   1.000
_cell.length_c   1.000
_cell.angle_alpha   90.00
_cell.angle_beta   90.00
_cell.angle_gamma   90.00
#
_symmetry.space_group_name_H-M   'P 1'
#
loop_
_entity.id
_entity.type
_entity.pdbx_description
1 polymer ?
#
loop_
_entity_poly.entity_id
_entity_poly.type
_entity_poly.pdbx_seq_one_letter_code
_entity_poly.pdbx_strand_id
1 'polypeptide(L)'
;MCPPGLESGDLTEPYPNTANLASLKKWADEAHLDPNDPRNTKFLSLLQSVPTTTTTGAEVHRPVFRLRQLHEKERFVSDEEFAKERRFALLEHRQQGHPELKNKCIPMAKEHISASQWKAVQEYQAYKDYELPPTYQGDFHGNRREERNRFLLQIREQVLSRVRSGRAQLKLDDVIHYDIIPNISGLKATLLELISPRRPLKPRRKPARKAKAQNQQISEANIVVRIVRAFGVPLRHHHPSEEHSHRRGRSLSVSPPRGHTPTLTSSHPPPHHHHDDEDMITGAPPAIRSTVCPFVEVSVTHSDVCQRTSTAAGPNPYWNEELTIPFHPPFGDFSPSNLAKVTDSIQFNLFDEITIDLLQDDRERGTNIHQRREKRWLGSFTLPFSTLHARTRIEGTFVLEVPKLLLGYSTSSAPLDHTHYGQGHTHQGSGCSHLQLFISLEPPLSSLPPIRDIFSSTEEPHLLRRASQWLRNLYDDHPERQFLATVLDSTGHRVIVSRYIHPQSPPVEICPAGDTNQQQAMELLAHYVSLIPFLPDAITFSGECDIWTTSDQFLHMLAGDEEEHAVLLTNYFLHCGWQAWLVLGHGIPEGPTAYVLTPSPDNRAGYWLWNASTGTHTTQFDPHCPLTSVGCVINSQNVWANVQEHSSPGRISFNLSNHKHWSPLFNTTMEPLDTVQQGQLVYDVTDQVRVHDLQEAIEREIRDHVMSLRSRFITRWNNNCGRILHEMLTRYEEQLSDPQTFRDTSELEEITTSYSLSGFPLHFSYANILHIVGAMERTRLHLTENRRTEFGLSVYVHPYPNDVVSVWVFLVTMIPK
;
A
#
# COMPACT_ATOMS: atom_id res chain seq x y z
N MET A 1 -47.73 -48.08 15.27
CA MET A 1 -46.84 -47.51 16.30
C MET A 1 -45.42 -47.85 15.89
N CYS A 2 -44.51 -46.88 15.83
CA CYS A 2 -43.08 -47.14 15.63
C CYS A 2 -42.41 -47.34 17.01
N PRO A 3 -41.39 -48.20 17.13
CA PRO A 3 -40.61 -48.29 18.36
C PRO A 3 -39.77 -47.01 18.56
N PRO A 4 -39.66 -46.47 19.78
CA PRO A 4 -38.76 -45.36 20.07
C PRO A 4 -37.30 -45.85 20.04
N GLY A 5 -36.40 -45.10 19.39
CA GLY A 5 -34.96 -45.39 19.36
C GLY A 5 -34.29 -45.52 17.98
N LEU A 6 -34.85 -44.92 16.92
CA LEU A 6 -34.30 -44.98 15.55
C LEU A 6 -34.05 -43.61 14.89
N GLU A 7 -34.06 -42.51 15.65
CA GLU A 7 -33.89 -41.15 15.12
C GLU A 7 -32.47 -40.56 15.32
N SER A 8 -31.58 -41.25 16.04
CA SER A 8 -30.16 -40.88 16.17
C SER A 8 -29.34 -41.44 15.01
N GLY A 9 -29.46 -40.81 13.84
CA GLY A 9 -28.57 -41.06 12.70
C GLY A 9 -27.22 -40.39 12.90
N ASP A 10 -26.23 -41.14 13.37
CA ASP A 10 -24.86 -40.65 13.55
C ASP A 10 -24.21 -40.39 12.17
N LEU A 11 -23.57 -39.23 12.00
CA LEU A 11 -23.15 -38.71 10.68
C LEU A 11 -21.83 -39.31 10.17
N THR A 12 -21.40 -40.44 10.72
CA THR A 12 -20.09 -41.07 10.50
C THR A 12 -20.12 -42.34 9.66
N GLU A 13 -21.31 -42.90 9.35
CA GLU A 13 -21.44 -43.97 8.34
C GLU A 13 -21.78 -43.40 6.93
N PRO A 14 -21.23 -43.96 5.84
CA PRO A 14 -21.34 -43.39 4.49
C PRO A 14 -22.75 -43.46 3.84
N TYR A 15 -23.75 -44.01 4.53
CA TYR A 15 -25.14 -44.07 4.08
C TYR A 15 -26.10 -43.83 5.27
N PRO A 16 -26.52 -42.59 5.58
CA PRO A 16 -27.18 -42.23 6.84
C PRO A 16 -28.66 -42.70 6.97
N ASN A 17 -29.05 -43.79 6.30
CA ASN A 17 -30.40 -44.37 6.31
C ASN A 17 -30.38 -45.92 6.17
N THR A 18 -29.29 -46.59 6.57
CA THR A 18 -29.15 -48.06 6.43
C THR A 18 -29.29 -48.79 7.76
N ALA A 19 -30.41 -49.49 7.96
CA ALA A 19 -30.65 -50.26 9.18
C ALA A 19 -29.76 -51.52 9.25
N ASN A 20 -29.10 -51.74 10.40
CA ASN A 20 -28.28 -52.91 10.64
C ASN A 20 -29.13 -54.20 10.65
N LEU A 21 -28.87 -55.10 9.70
CA LEU A 21 -29.61 -56.35 9.50
C LEU A 21 -29.58 -57.29 10.73
N ALA A 22 -28.53 -57.24 11.56
CA ALA A 22 -28.47 -58.04 12.78
C ALA A 22 -29.48 -57.55 13.83
N SER A 23 -29.56 -56.23 14.02
CA SER A 23 -30.57 -55.58 14.87
C SER A 23 -31.99 -55.81 14.33
N LEU A 24 -32.16 -55.75 13.01
CA LEU A 24 -33.43 -55.99 12.32
C LEU A 24 -33.94 -57.43 12.52
N LYS A 25 -33.03 -58.42 12.47
CA LYS A 25 -33.34 -59.83 12.76
C LYS A 25 -33.73 -60.03 14.22
N LYS A 26 -32.93 -59.50 15.16
CA LYS A 26 -33.25 -59.57 16.59
C LYS A 26 -34.63 -59.00 16.90
N TRP A 27 -34.98 -57.85 16.33
CA TRP A 27 -36.32 -57.28 16.46
C TRP A 27 -37.42 -58.17 15.85
N ALA A 28 -37.16 -58.81 14.71
CA ALA A 28 -38.14 -59.71 14.08
C ALA A 28 -38.41 -60.96 14.93
N ASP A 29 -37.38 -61.51 15.58
CA ASP A 29 -37.49 -62.64 16.52
C ASP A 29 -38.28 -62.22 17.79
N GLU A 30 -38.02 -61.01 18.31
CA GLU A 30 -38.72 -60.40 19.47
C GLU A 30 -40.17 -59.97 19.15
N ALA A 31 -40.48 -59.62 17.90
CA ALA A 31 -41.79 -59.08 17.49
C ALA A 31 -42.85 -60.15 17.16
N HIS A 32 -42.48 -61.43 17.17
CA HIS A 32 -43.38 -62.58 16.93
C HIS A 32 -44.27 -62.41 15.67
N LEU A 33 -43.66 -62.02 14.56
CA LEU A 33 -44.34 -61.83 13.27
C LEU A 33 -44.98 -63.13 12.77
N ASP A 34 -46.27 -63.09 12.42
CA ASP A 34 -46.98 -64.26 11.85
C ASP A 34 -46.32 -64.69 10.52
N PRO A 35 -45.79 -65.93 10.41
CA PRO A 35 -45.14 -66.42 9.20
C PRO A 35 -46.11 -66.71 8.04
N ASN A 36 -47.42 -66.79 8.31
CA ASN A 36 -48.45 -67.06 7.30
C ASN A 36 -49.14 -65.80 6.76
N ASP A 37 -48.85 -64.61 7.31
CA ASP A 37 -49.40 -63.36 6.77
C ASP A 37 -48.73 -63.04 5.42
N PRO A 38 -49.49 -62.96 4.29
CA PRO A 38 -48.92 -62.67 2.98
C PRO A 38 -48.17 -61.33 2.91
N ARG A 39 -48.44 -60.39 3.82
CA ARG A 39 -47.74 -59.09 3.93
C ARG A 39 -46.31 -59.25 4.46
N ASN A 40 -46.06 -60.24 5.31
CA ASN A 40 -44.74 -60.47 5.93
C ASN A 40 -43.78 -61.21 4.98
N THR A 41 -44.29 -61.90 3.96
CA THR A 41 -43.53 -62.78 3.04
C THR A 41 -42.22 -62.18 2.53
N LYS A 42 -42.26 -60.97 1.96
CA LYS A 42 -41.07 -60.28 1.40
C LYS A 42 -40.01 -59.93 2.45
N PHE A 43 -40.43 -59.66 3.69
CA PHE A 43 -39.53 -59.35 4.80
C PHE A 43 -38.88 -60.62 5.35
N LEU A 44 -39.67 -61.69 5.51
CA LEU A 44 -39.18 -62.99 5.95
C LEU A 44 -38.23 -63.63 4.93
N SER A 45 -38.52 -63.52 3.62
CA SER A 45 -37.60 -63.98 2.57
C SER A 45 -36.28 -63.20 2.56
N LEU A 46 -36.30 -61.92 2.93
CA LEU A 46 -35.07 -61.12 3.06
C LEU A 46 -34.23 -61.59 4.25
N LEU A 47 -34.86 -61.81 5.41
CA LEU A 47 -34.17 -62.32 6.60
C LEU A 47 -33.60 -63.73 6.41
N GLN A 48 -34.26 -64.59 5.62
CA GLN A 48 -33.76 -65.91 5.22
C GLN A 48 -32.59 -65.84 4.22
N SER A 49 -32.45 -64.75 3.47
CA SER A 49 -31.34 -64.56 2.52
C SER A 49 -30.00 -64.15 3.18
N VAL A 50 -29.98 -63.93 4.50
CA VAL A 50 -28.78 -63.54 5.25
C VAL A 50 -28.03 -64.80 5.73
N PRO A 51 -26.82 -65.10 5.20
CA PRO A 51 -26.07 -66.29 5.62
C PRO A 51 -25.59 -66.15 7.07
N THR A 52 -25.79 -67.20 7.87
CA THR A 52 -25.48 -67.23 9.31
C THR A 52 -24.02 -67.59 9.64
N THR A 53 -23.14 -67.73 8.65
CA THR A 53 -21.73 -68.11 8.83
C THR A 53 -20.79 -66.95 8.49
N THR A 54 -20.06 -66.47 9.49
CA THR A 54 -18.98 -65.49 9.32
C THR A 54 -17.78 -66.16 8.64
N THR A 55 -17.73 -66.12 7.31
CA THR A 55 -16.60 -66.59 6.52
C THR A 55 -15.86 -65.40 5.91
N THR A 56 -14.54 -65.39 6.06
CA THR A 56 -13.65 -64.31 5.65
C THR A 56 -13.40 -64.29 4.14
N GLY A 57 -13.19 -63.10 3.56
CA GLY A 57 -12.46 -62.97 2.30
C GLY A 57 -13.24 -62.93 0.98
N ALA A 58 -14.42 -62.30 0.92
CA ALA A 58 -15.00 -61.83 -0.35
C ALA A 58 -15.92 -60.62 -0.15
N GLU A 59 -15.84 -59.61 -1.02
CA GLU A 59 -16.80 -58.50 -1.08
C GLU A 59 -18.11 -58.92 -1.78
N VAL A 60 -18.90 -59.74 -1.09
CA VAL A 60 -20.28 -60.00 -1.52
C VAL A 60 -21.13 -58.79 -1.15
N HIS A 61 -21.75 -58.15 -2.16
CA HIS A 61 -22.73 -57.07 -1.97
C HIS A 61 -23.80 -57.49 -0.96
N ARG A 62 -23.75 -56.94 0.25
CA ARG A 62 -24.77 -57.18 1.29
C ARG A 62 -26.07 -56.51 0.86
N PRO A 63 -27.21 -57.22 0.78
CA PRO A 63 -28.48 -56.62 0.37
C PRO A 63 -29.07 -55.76 1.49
N VAL A 64 -28.72 -54.48 1.51
CA VAL A 64 -29.15 -53.54 2.56
C VAL A 64 -30.61 -53.11 2.37
N PHE A 65 -31.41 -53.24 3.44
CA PHE A 65 -32.82 -52.84 3.44
C PHE A 65 -32.96 -51.30 3.52
N ARG A 66 -33.15 -50.65 2.37
CA ARG A 66 -33.43 -49.21 2.27
C ARG A 66 -34.93 -48.94 2.44
N LEU A 67 -35.30 -48.31 3.56
CA LEU A 67 -36.70 -48.01 3.95
C LEU A 67 -37.49 -47.06 3.04
N ARG A 68 -36.85 -46.40 2.05
CA ARG A 68 -37.48 -45.41 1.15
C ARG A 68 -37.21 -45.68 -0.33
N GLN A 69 -37.65 -46.83 -0.84
CA GLN A 69 -37.54 -47.22 -2.24
C GLN A 69 -38.47 -46.47 -3.23
N LEU A 70 -39.18 -45.42 -2.77
CA LEU A 70 -40.22 -44.70 -3.53
C LEU A 70 -39.79 -43.32 -4.06
N HIS A 71 -38.86 -42.62 -3.39
CA HIS A 71 -38.49 -41.22 -3.70
C HIS A 71 -37.96 -41.00 -5.12
N GLU A 72 -37.47 -42.03 -5.81
CA GLU A 72 -36.94 -41.92 -7.17
C GLU A 72 -37.99 -41.49 -8.20
N LYS A 73 -39.29 -41.70 -7.90
CA LYS A 73 -40.43 -41.21 -8.70
C LYS A 73 -40.98 -39.84 -8.23
N GLU A 74 -40.44 -39.31 -7.14
CA GLU A 74 -40.87 -38.06 -6.49
C GLU A 74 -39.81 -36.95 -6.63
N ARG A 75 -38.65 -37.27 -7.24
CA ARG A 75 -37.60 -36.33 -7.61
C ARG A 75 -37.98 -35.57 -8.89
N PHE A 76 -38.44 -34.33 -8.72
CA PHE A 76 -38.81 -33.43 -9.82
C PHE A 76 -37.63 -32.94 -10.67
N VAL A 77 -36.41 -32.96 -10.10
CA VAL A 77 -35.16 -32.40 -10.67
C VAL A 77 -34.00 -33.27 -10.17
N SER A 78 -32.90 -33.41 -10.93
CA SER A 78 -31.71 -34.13 -10.46
C SER A 78 -30.92 -33.33 -9.41
N ASP A 79 -30.14 -34.00 -8.56
CA ASP A 79 -29.34 -33.34 -7.52
C ASP A 79 -28.33 -32.33 -8.12
N GLU A 80 -27.79 -32.64 -9.31
CA GLU A 80 -26.92 -31.74 -10.08
C GLU A 80 -27.61 -30.49 -10.61
N GLU A 81 -28.83 -30.61 -11.14
CA GLU A 81 -29.60 -29.47 -11.66
C GLU A 81 -30.13 -28.60 -10.51
N PHE A 82 -30.46 -29.22 -9.38
CA PHE A 82 -30.87 -28.54 -8.16
C PHE A 82 -29.71 -27.72 -7.56
N ALA A 83 -28.50 -28.27 -7.53
CA ALA A 83 -27.28 -27.55 -7.14
C ALA A 83 -26.94 -26.36 -8.08
N LYS A 84 -27.36 -26.43 -9.35
CA LYS A 84 -27.19 -25.35 -10.34
C LYS A 84 -28.25 -24.24 -10.23
N GLU A 85 -29.23 -24.34 -9.32
CA GLU A 85 -30.29 -23.35 -9.17
C GLU A 85 -29.86 -22.15 -8.31
N ARG A 86 -29.78 -20.97 -8.94
CA ARG A 86 -29.38 -19.70 -8.31
C ARG A 86 -30.14 -19.40 -7.02
N ARG A 87 -31.46 -19.66 -6.99
CA ARG A 87 -32.27 -19.42 -5.79
C ARG A 87 -31.83 -20.29 -4.61
N PHE A 88 -31.40 -21.53 -4.86
CA PHE A 88 -31.01 -22.47 -3.81
C PHE A 88 -29.67 -22.07 -3.17
N ALA A 89 -28.63 -21.81 -3.98
CA ALA A 89 -27.34 -21.34 -3.47
C ALA A 89 -27.45 -20.03 -2.67
N LEU A 90 -28.31 -19.07 -3.08
CA LEU A 90 -28.60 -17.88 -2.28
C LEU A 90 -29.25 -18.20 -0.92
N LEU A 91 -30.14 -19.19 -0.86
CA LEU A 91 -30.76 -19.61 0.40
C LEU A 91 -29.75 -20.30 1.32
N GLU A 92 -28.86 -21.12 0.76
CA GLU A 92 -27.78 -21.79 1.47
C GLU A 92 -26.76 -20.80 2.04
N HIS A 93 -26.24 -19.86 1.23
CA HIS A 93 -25.31 -18.83 1.73
C HIS A 93 -25.97 -17.92 2.78
N ARG A 94 -27.28 -17.65 2.67
CA ARG A 94 -28.02 -16.95 3.72
C ARG A 94 -28.10 -17.76 5.02
N GLN A 95 -28.25 -19.09 4.95
CA GLN A 95 -28.20 -19.99 6.10
C GLN A 95 -26.79 -20.09 6.71
N GLN A 96 -25.75 -20.04 5.88
CA GLN A 96 -24.34 -19.91 6.29
C GLN A 96 -24.01 -18.53 6.89
N GLY A 97 -24.96 -17.58 6.94
CA GLY A 97 -24.83 -16.29 7.61
C GLY A 97 -24.26 -15.14 6.76
N HIS A 98 -24.14 -15.31 5.44
CA HIS A 98 -23.55 -14.35 4.49
C HIS A 98 -24.00 -12.89 4.76
N PRO A 99 -23.09 -11.92 5.03
CA PRO A 99 -23.43 -10.60 5.57
C PRO A 99 -24.49 -9.83 4.78
N GLU A 100 -24.40 -9.85 3.45
CA GLU A 100 -25.38 -9.21 2.55
C GLU A 100 -26.74 -9.92 2.45
N LEU A 101 -26.82 -11.23 2.68
CA LEU A 101 -28.07 -11.99 2.54
C LEU A 101 -28.81 -12.11 3.88
N LYS A 102 -28.06 -12.03 5.00
CA LYS A 102 -28.54 -11.94 6.39
C LYS A 102 -29.65 -10.88 6.46
N ASN A 103 -30.88 -11.33 6.74
CA ASN A 103 -32.12 -10.54 6.79
C ASN A 103 -32.69 -9.98 5.45
N LYS A 104 -32.15 -10.34 4.28
CA LYS A 104 -32.82 -10.05 2.98
C LYS A 104 -33.82 -11.17 2.60
N CYS A 105 -34.93 -10.77 1.97
CA CYS A 105 -35.86 -11.70 1.32
C CYS A 105 -35.40 -11.99 -0.11
N ILE A 106 -35.04 -13.25 -0.39
CA ILE A 106 -34.65 -13.70 -1.73
C ILE A 106 -35.93 -13.91 -2.58
N PRO A 107 -36.09 -13.26 -3.75
CA PRO A 107 -37.30 -13.36 -4.59
C PRO A 107 -37.62 -14.79 -5.05
N MET A 108 -38.91 -15.14 -5.06
CA MET A 108 -39.38 -16.50 -5.43
C MET A 108 -39.10 -16.84 -6.90
N ALA A 109 -39.27 -15.88 -7.81
CA ALA A 109 -39.00 -16.04 -9.23
C ALA A 109 -37.53 -15.77 -9.56
N LYS A 110 -36.91 -16.65 -10.35
CA LYS A 110 -35.49 -16.60 -10.76
C LYS A 110 -35.13 -15.31 -11.51
N GLU A 111 -36.07 -14.79 -12.29
CA GLU A 111 -35.96 -13.54 -13.06
C GLU A 111 -35.90 -12.29 -12.18
N HIS A 112 -36.46 -12.33 -10.97
CA HIS A 112 -36.48 -11.20 -10.03
C HIS A 112 -35.27 -11.19 -9.09
N ILE A 113 -34.44 -12.24 -9.10
CA ILE A 113 -33.14 -12.25 -8.41
C ILE A 113 -32.22 -11.28 -9.17
N SER A 114 -31.88 -10.14 -8.58
CA SER A 114 -31.07 -9.15 -9.28
C SER A 114 -29.69 -9.71 -9.62
N ALA A 115 -29.18 -9.34 -10.80
CA ALA A 115 -27.84 -9.77 -11.23
C ALA A 115 -26.76 -9.40 -10.20
N SER A 116 -26.91 -8.25 -9.55
CA SER A 116 -26.06 -7.80 -8.43
C SER A 116 -26.14 -8.70 -7.19
N GLN A 117 -27.33 -9.17 -6.78
CA GLN A 117 -27.47 -10.09 -5.64
C GLN A 117 -26.85 -11.45 -5.93
N TRP A 118 -26.91 -11.92 -7.18
CA TRP A 118 -26.23 -13.15 -7.59
C TRP A 118 -24.71 -12.96 -7.66
N LYS A 119 -24.25 -11.86 -8.27
CA LYS A 119 -22.81 -11.54 -8.41
C LYS A 119 -22.15 -11.35 -7.04
N ALA A 120 -22.74 -10.57 -6.13
CA ALA A 120 -22.22 -10.30 -4.78
C ALA A 120 -21.97 -11.56 -3.92
N VAL A 121 -22.64 -12.67 -4.25
CA VAL A 121 -22.53 -13.93 -3.50
C VAL A 121 -21.47 -14.86 -4.10
N GLN A 122 -21.32 -14.85 -5.43
CA GLN A 122 -20.15 -15.43 -6.09
C GLN A 122 -18.88 -14.64 -5.72
N GLU A 123 -18.99 -13.32 -5.63
CA GLU A 123 -17.95 -12.41 -5.13
C GLU A 123 -17.60 -12.76 -3.68
N TYR A 124 -18.55 -12.92 -2.75
CA TYR A 124 -18.23 -13.26 -1.35
C TYR A 124 -17.48 -14.59 -1.18
N GLN A 125 -17.78 -15.62 -1.99
CA GLN A 125 -16.98 -16.85 -1.99
C GLN A 125 -15.55 -16.57 -2.45
N ALA A 126 -15.37 -15.97 -3.64
CA ALA A 126 -14.06 -15.63 -4.18
C ALA A 126 -13.25 -14.68 -3.27
N TYR A 127 -13.92 -13.72 -2.64
CA TYR A 127 -13.37 -12.66 -1.78
C TYR A 127 -12.89 -13.20 -0.43
N LYS A 128 -13.58 -14.21 0.12
CA LYS A 128 -13.08 -14.98 1.28
C LYS A 128 -11.75 -15.68 0.96
N ASP A 129 -11.58 -16.09 -0.29
CA ASP A 129 -10.36 -16.73 -0.80
C ASP A 129 -9.34 -15.72 -1.38
N TYR A 130 -9.65 -14.41 -1.40
CA TYR A 130 -8.82 -13.32 -1.96
C TYR A 130 -8.27 -12.34 -0.90
N GLU A 131 -9.04 -12.00 0.14
CA GLU A 131 -8.58 -11.08 1.22
C GLU A 131 -7.70 -11.78 2.26
N LEU A 132 -7.67 -13.11 2.27
CA LEU A 132 -6.78 -13.91 3.10
C LEU A 132 -5.61 -14.39 2.23
N PRO A 133 -4.39 -13.84 2.39
CA PRO A 133 -3.19 -14.53 1.91
C PRO A 133 -3.24 -15.96 2.47
N PRO A 134 -3.03 -17.01 1.66
CA PRO A 134 -3.16 -18.38 2.12
C PRO A 134 -2.26 -18.58 3.35
N THR A 135 -2.81 -19.07 4.45
CA THR A 135 -2.05 -19.29 5.69
C THR A 135 -1.05 -20.42 5.45
N TYR A 136 0.15 -20.07 4.99
CA TYR A 136 1.26 -20.99 4.87
C TYR A 136 1.52 -21.61 6.24
N GLN A 137 1.52 -22.93 6.31
CA GLN A 137 1.80 -23.65 7.55
C GLN A 137 3.24 -23.34 7.97
N GLY A 138 3.39 -22.62 9.09
CA GLY A 138 4.69 -22.10 9.55
C GLY A 138 4.92 -20.60 9.33
N ASP A 139 3.94 -19.83 8.84
CA ASP A 139 4.06 -18.36 8.74
C ASP A 139 4.29 -17.72 10.12
N PHE A 140 5.36 -16.93 10.25
CA PHE A 140 5.79 -16.26 11.47
C PHE A 140 4.69 -15.45 12.17
N HIS A 141 3.77 -14.84 11.40
CA HIS A 141 2.63 -14.08 11.93
C HIS A 141 1.30 -14.84 11.93
N GLY A 142 1.28 -16.15 11.61
CA GLY A 142 0.05 -16.93 11.39
C GLY A 142 -1.02 -16.74 12.49
N ASN A 143 -0.65 -17.00 13.75
CA ASN A 143 -1.56 -16.87 14.90
C ASN A 143 -2.12 -15.44 15.04
N ARG A 144 -1.24 -14.42 15.07
CA ARG A 144 -1.64 -13.01 15.18
C ARG A 144 -2.53 -12.58 14.01
N ARG A 145 -2.26 -13.05 12.78
CA ARG A 145 -3.13 -12.78 11.62
C ARG A 145 -4.50 -13.43 11.78
N GLU A 146 -4.62 -14.67 12.28
CA GLU A 146 -5.93 -15.28 12.53
C GLU A 146 -6.73 -14.51 13.59
N GLU A 147 -6.08 -14.05 14.66
CA GLU A 147 -6.70 -13.28 15.74
C GLU A 147 -7.12 -11.88 15.28
N ARG A 148 -6.22 -11.16 14.61
CA ARG A 148 -6.51 -9.90 13.90
C ARG A 148 -7.68 -10.07 12.94
N ASN A 149 -7.62 -11.02 12.02
CA ASN A 149 -8.68 -11.21 11.01
C ASN A 149 -10.03 -11.51 11.68
N ARG A 150 -10.04 -12.27 12.79
CA ARG A 150 -11.23 -12.53 13.60
C ARG A 150 -11.77 -11.25 14.27
N PHE A 151 -10.90 -10.39 14.80
CA PHE A 151 -11.25 -9.11 15.41
C PHE A 151 -11.78 -8.11 14.36
N LEU A 152 -11.08 -7.93 13.24
CA LEU A 152 -11.51 -7.06 12.14
C LEU A 152 -12.87 -7.49 11.57
N LEU A 153 -13.13 -8.81 11.45
CA LEU A 153 -14.46 -9.33 11.09
C LEU A 153 -15.54 -9.00 12.14
N GLN A 154 -15.22 -9.01 13.44
CA GLN A 154 -16.15 -8.60 14.51
C GLN A 154 -16.45 -7.11 14.45
N ILE A 155 -15.46 -6.24 14.21
CA ILE A 155 -15.68 -4.80 13.99
C ILE A 155 -16.56 -4.61 12.75
N ARG A 156 -16.21 -5.25 11.62
CA ARG A 156 -16.95 -5.15 10.36
C ARG A 156 -18.41 -5.59 10.52
N GLU A 157 -18.71 -6.68 11.26
CA GLU A 157 -20.09 -7.06 11.59
C GLU A 157 -20.80 -6.02 12.47
N GLN A 158 -20.15 -5.48 13.51
CA GLN A 158 -20.71 -4.45 14.39
C GLN A 158 -21.02 -3.16 13.63
N VAL A 159 -20.05 -2.63 12.88
CA VAL A 159 -20.17 -1.45 12.01
C VAL A 159 -21.30 -1.65 11.02
N LEU A 160 -21.31 -2.75 10.24
CA LEU A 160 -22.38 -3.03 9.28
C LEU A 160 -23.75 -3.22 9.96
N SER A 161 -23.82 -3.71 11.20
CA SER A 161 -25.09 -3.78 11.95
C SER A 161 -25.63 -2.38 12.29
N ARG A 162 -24.76 -1.44 12.67
CA ARG A 162 -25.12 -0.05 12.99
C ARG A 162 -25.41 0.76 11.73
N VAL A 163 -24.61 0.57 10.67
CA VAL A 163 -24.88 1.15 9.34
C VAL A 163 -26.26 0.71 8.83
N ARG A 164 -26.62 -0.58 8.92
CA ARG A 164 -27.97 -1.06 8.59
C ARG A 164 -29.06 -0.45 9.49
N SER A 165 -28.81 -0.33 10.79
CA SER A 165 -29.77 0.21 11.76
C SER A 165 -30.05 1.70 11.55
N GLY A 166 -29.02 2.52 11.30
CA GLY A 166 -29.18 3.94 10.98
C GLY A 166 -29.65 4.18 9.55
N ARG A 167 -29.28 3.33 8.56
CA ARG A 167 -29.89 3.36 7.21
C ARG A 167 -31.42 3.15 7.26
N ALA A 168 -31.94 2.44 8.27
CA ALA A 168 -33.38 2.31 8.52
C ALA A 168 -34.02 3.51 9.25
N GLN A 169 -33.23 4.51 9.67
CA GLN A 169 -33.67 5.74 10.36
C GLN A 169 -33.40 7.02 9.55
N LEU A 170 -32.84 6.90 8.35
CA LEU A 170 -32.57 8.02 7.44
C LEU A 170 -33.85 8.81 7.13
N LYS A 171 -33.76 10.13 7.25
CA LYS A 171 -34.79 11.07 6.81
C LYS A 171 -34.64 11.34 5.32
N LEU A 172 -35.69 11.92 4.73
CA LEU A 172 -35.69 12.26 3.30
C LEU A 172 -34.53 13.19 2.92
N ASP A 173 -34.16 14.13 3.80
CA ASP A 173 -33.06 15.08 3.61
C ASP A 173 -31.67 14.43 3.67
N ASP A 174 -31.55 13.29 4.37
CA ASP A 174 -30.31 12.52 4.49
C ASP A 174 -30.05 11.65 3.24
N VAL A 175 -31.10 11.38 2.45
CA VAL A 175 -31.07 10.58 1.21
C VAL A 175 -31.12 11.46 -0.05
N ILE A 176 -31.86 12.56 0.00
CA ILE A 176 -32.04 13.48 -1.13
C ILE A 176 -31.30 14.79 -0.83
N HIS A 177 -30.05 14.86 -1.31
CA HIS A 177 -29.31 16.10 -1.43
C HIS A 177 -29.93 17.01 -2.50
N TYR A 178 -31.05 17.66 -2.18
CA TYR A 178 -31.55 18.81 -2.93
C TYR A 178 -30.43 19.86 -3.04
N ASP A 179 -30.24 20.48 -4.22
CA ASP A 179 -29.52 21.76 -4.28
C ASP A 179 -30.25 22.72 -3.32
N ILE A 180 -29.50 23.35 -2.40
CA ILE A 180 -30.09 24.26 -1.40
C ILE A 180 -30.81 25.38 -2.16
N ILE A 181 -32.14 25.35 -2.16
CA ILE A 181 -32.97 26.37 -2.78
C ILE A 181 -32.53 27.71 -2.16
N PRO A 182 -32.08 28.69 -2.96
CA PRO A 182 -31.42 29.88 -2.43
C PRO A 182 -32.37 30.60 -1.49
N ASN A 183 -32.06 30.51 -0.20
CA ASN A 183 -32.84 31.09 0.89
C ASN A 183 -33.05 32.59 0.62
N ILE A 184 -34.13 33.20 1.12
CA ILE A 184 -34.54 34.57 0.79
C ILE A 184 -33.43 35.61 1.11
N SER A 185 -32.51 35.29 2.02
CA SER A 185 -31.25 36.00 2.25
C SER A 185 -30.38 36.18 0.98
N GLY A 186 -30.31 35.19 0.10
CA GLY A 186 -29.53 35.20 -1.14
C GLY A 186 -30.05 36.15 -2.22
N LEU A 187 -31.34 36.53 -2.18
CA LEU A 187 -31.88 37.60 -3.03
C LEU A 187 -31.27 38.98 -2.69
N LYS A 188 -30.78 39.19 -1.46
CA LYS A 188 -30.05 40.41 -1.10
C LYS A 188 -28.65 40.45 -1.74
N ALA A 189 -28.00 39.30 -1.94
CA ALA A 189 -26.70 39.23 -2.60
C ALA A 189 -26.80 39.56 -4.10
N THR A 190 -27.82 39.04 -4.79
CA THR A 190 -28.08 39.38 -6.21
C THR A 190 -28.57 40.82 -6.41
N LEU A 191 -29.30 41.39 -5.44
CA LEU A 191 -29.59 42.84 -5.42
C LEU A 191 -28.33 43.72 -5.18
N LEU A 192 -27.30 43.21 -4.50
CA LEU A 192 -26.00 43.90 -4.37
C LEU A 192 -25.10 43.73 -5.60
N GLU A 193 -25.22 42.63 -6.35
CA GLU A 193 -24.59 42.49 -7.68
C GLU A 193 -25.15 43.50 -8.71
N LEU A 194 -26.37 44.03 -8.50
CA LEU A 194 -26.96 45.11 -9.32
C LEU A 194 -26.36 46.51 -9.04
N ILE A 195 -25.74 46.72 -7.88
CA ILE A 195 -25.22 48.03 -7.43
C ILE A 195 -23.68 48.10 -7.53
N SER A 196 -23.00 46.96 -7.65
CA SER A 196 -21.54 46.89 -7.68
C SER A 196 -20.95 47.25 -9.07
N PRO A 197 -19.75 47.86 -9.12
CA PRO A 197 -19.19 48.38 -10.36
C PRO A 197 -18.83 47.26 -11.34
N ARG A 198 -19.32 47.37 -12.58
CA ARG A 198 -19.27 46.35 -13.66
C ARG A 198 -17.87 45.85 -14.09
N ARG A 199 -16.78 46.34 -13.50
CA ARG A 199 -15.40 45.88 -13.72
C ARG A 199 -14.58 45.96 -12.42
N PRO A 200 -14.54 44.92 -11.57
CA PRO A 200 -13.59 44.85 -10.47
C PRO A 200 -12.16 44.72 -11.02
N LEU A 201 -11.26 45.61 -10.59
CA LEU A 201 -9.86 45.69 -11.10
C LEU A 201 -8.99 44.46 -10.75
N LYS A 202 -9.47 43.55 -9.90
CA LYS A 202 -8.90 42.22 -9.67
C LYS A 202 -10.04 41.20 -9.62
N PRO A 203 -10.28 40.38 -10.66
CA PRO A 203 -11.28 39.32 -10.60
C PRO A 203 -10.80 38.18 -9.69
N ARG A 204 -11.45 37.98 -8.53
CA ARG A 204 -11.31 36.73 -7.78
C ARG A 204 -11.89 35.58 -8.64
N ARG A 205 -11.06 34.62 -9.03
CA ARG A 205 -11.53 33.35 -9.60
C ARG A 205 -12.42 32.68 -8.55
N LYS A 206 -13.72 32.53 -8.84
CA LYS A 206 -14.55 31.56 -8.12
C LYS A 206 -14.01 30.16 -8.51
N PRO A 207 -13.74 29.24 -7.56
CA PRO A 207 -13.30 27.89 -7.91
C PRO A 207 -14.37 27.21 -8.75
N ALA A 208 -13.94 26.34 -9.68
CA ALA A 208 -14.90 25.57 -10.47
C ALA A 208 -15.69 24.65 -9.53
N ARG A 209 -17.03 24.64 -9.64
CA ARG A 209 -17.87 23.61 -8.99
C ARG A 209 -17.33 22.25 -9.46
N LYS A 210 -16.82 21.42 -8.54
CA LYS A 210 -16.43 20.03 -8.85
C LYS A 210 -17.61 19.37 -9.56
N ALA A 211 -17.41 18.92 -10.79
CA ALA A 211 -18.44 18.21 -11.53
C ALA A 211 -18.70 16.89 -10.79
N LYS A 212 -19.85 16.78 -10.11
CA LYS A 212 -20.31 15.49 -9.60
C LYS A 212 -20.42 14.56 -10.80
N ALA A 213 -19.74 13.41 -10.74
CA ALA A 213 -19.94 12.35 -11.72
C ALA A 213 -21.42 11.96 -11.69
N GLN A 214 -22.17 12.39 -12.72
CA GLN A 214 -23.52 11.89 -12.94
C GLN A 214 -23.41 10.42 -13.36
N ASN A 215 -24.45 9.62 -13.09
CA ASN A 215 -24.46 8.17 -13.28
C ASN A 215 -24.39 7.74 -14.76
N GLN A 216 -23.25 7.96 -15.40
CA GLN A 216 -22.87 7.38 -16.67
C GLN A 216 -22.36 5.95 -16.42
N GLN A 217 -22.75 5.01 -17.28
CA GLN A 217 -22.18 3.66 -17.25
C GLN A 217 -20.78 3.72 -17.86
N ILE A 218 -19.78 3.88 -17.00
CA ILE A 218 -18.37 3.82 -17.37
C ILE A 218 -18.04 2.35 -17.66
N SER A 219 -17.55 2.06 -18.87
CA SER A 219 -17.14 0.73 -19.31
C SER A 219 -15.63 0.53 -19.29
N GLU A 220 -14.87 1.62 -19.37
CA GLU A 220 -13.41 1.66 -19.45
C GLU A 220 -12.92 2.91 -18.70
N ALA A 221 -11.76 2.82 -18.05
CA ALA A 221 -11.06 3.98 -17.52
C ALA A 221 -9.54 3.83 -17.69
N ASN A 222 -8.83 4.94 -17.72
CA ASN A 222 -7.39 4.98 -17.89
C ASN A 222 -6.74 5.79 -16.77
N ILE A 223 -5.61 5.29 -16.27
CA ILE A 223 -4.67 6.04 -15.46
C ILE A 223 -3.70 6.70 -16.43
N VAL A 224 -3.78 8.02 -16.55
CA VAL A 224 -2.90 8.83 -17.38
C VAL A 224 -1.79 9.39 -16.48
N VAL A 225 -0.55 9.08 -16.83
CA VAL A 225 0.66 9.37 -16.03
C VAL A 225 1.62 10.21 -16.88
N ARG A 226 1.74 11.50 -16.56
CA ARG A 226 2.68 12.40 -17.20
C ARG A 226 3.93 12.58 -16.36
N ILE A 227 5.06 12.13 -16.90
CA ILE A 227 6.36 12.05 -16.23
C ILE A 227 7.21 13.22 -16.71
N VAL A 228 7.37 14.24 -15.87
CA VAL A 228 7.99 15.51 -16.28
C VAL A 228 9.52 15.40 -16.26
N ARG A 229 10.09 15.13 -15.08
CA ARG A 229 11.54 15.08 -14.85
C ARG A 229 11.87 14.38 -13.54
N ALA A 230 13.12 13.91 -13.41
CA ALA A 230 13.69 13.53 -12.12
C ALA A 230 14.82 14.49 -11.70
N PHE A 231 15.18 14.44 -10.42
CA PHE A 231 16.29 15.17 -9.83
C PHE A 231 17.15 14.24 -8.98
N GLY A 232 18.44 14.54 -8.85
CA GLY A 232 19.33 13.86 -7.91
C GLY A 232 19.48 12.36 -8.17
N VAL A 233 19.35 11.92 -9.42
CA VAL A 233 19.49 10.50 -9.81
C VAL A 233 20.95 10.06 -9.60
N PRO A 234 21.22 8.87 -9.03
CA PRO A 234 22.58 8.41 -8.77
C PRO A 234 23.45 8.34 -10.03
N LEU A 235 24.72 8.72 -9.89
CA LEU A 235 25.68 8.74 -10.98
C LEU A 235 26.43 7.41 -11.05
N ARG A 236 26.38 6.73 -12.20
CA ARG A 236 27.13 5.49 -12.43
C ARG A 236 28.64 5.75 -12.38
N HIS A 237 29.39 4.91 -11.69
CA HIS A 237 30.84 4.96 -11.69
C HIS A 237 31.41 4.60 -13.09
N HIS A 238 32.49 5.27 -13.49
CA HIS A 238 33.24 4.88 -14.68
C HIS A 238 34.13 3.67 -14.39
N HIS A 239 33.87 2.54 -15.06
CA HIS A 239 34.83 1.44 -15.12
C HIS A 239 35.85 1.70 -16.24
N PRO A 240 37.17 1.66 -15.97
CA PRO A 240 38.20 2.04 -16.95
C PRO A 240 38.42 1.02 -18.09
N SER A 241 37.67 -0.08 -18.13
CA SER A 241 37.75 -1.11 -19.17
C SER A 241 37.27 -0.65 -20.55
N GLU A 242 36.44 0.39 -20.64
CA GLU A 242 35.78 0.81 -21.89
C GLU A 242 36.60 1.79 -22.77
N GLU A 243 37.69 2.39 -22.27
CA GLU A 243 38.37 3.49 -23.00
C GLU A 243 39.16 3.05 -24.25
N HIS A 244 39.50 1.77 -24.38
CA HIS A 244 40.46 1.30 -25.39
C HIS A 244 39.93 1.26 -26.83
N SER A 245 38.60 1.23 -27.05
CA SER A 245 37.99 1.01 -28.38
C SER A 245 37.57 2.29 -29.13
N HIS A 246 37.58 3.46 -28.47
CA HIS A 246 36.94 4.67 -29.01
C HIS A 246 37.89 5.78 -29.52
N ARG A 247 39.22 5.54 -29.54
CA ARG A 247 40.22 6.52 -30.03
C ARG A 247 40.82 6.19 -31.42
N ARG A 248 39.99 5.84 -32.41
CA ARG A 248 40.31 6.00 -33.86
C ARG A 248 39.09 5.83 -34.78
N GLY A 249 38.30 6.89 -34.94
CA GLY A 249 37.20 6.96 -35.91
C GLY A 249 37.10 8.34 -36.55
N ARG A 250 37.60 8.49 -37.79
CA ARG A 250 37.58 9.78 -38.51
C ARG A 250 36.21 9.98 -39.17
N SER A 251 35.31 10.66 -38.48
CA SER A 251 33.96 10.96 -38.99
C SER A 251 34.02 11.76 -40.30
N LEU A 252 33.43 11.22 -41.36
CA LEU A 252 33.14 11.92 -42.61
C LEU A 252 31.67 12.34 -42.58
N SER A 253 31.41 13.64 -42.42
CA SER A 253 30.07 14.22 -42.33
C SER A 253 29.38 14.28 -43.70
N VAL A 254 28.66 13.22 -44.06
CA VAL A 254 27.73 13.25 -45.20
C VAL A 254 26.56 14.18 -44.86
N SER A 255 26.40 15.25 -45.64
CA SER A 255 25.32 16.23 -45.46
C SER A 255 24.05 15.82 -46.24
N PRO A 256 22.83 16.05 -45.71
CA PRO A 256 21.60 15.82 -46.46
C PRO A 256 21.40 16.87 -47.57
N PRO A 257 20.72 16.53 -48.68
CA PRO A 257 20.51 17.44 -49.80
C PRO A 257 19.49 18.55 -49.47
N ARG A 258 19.78 19.78 -49.91
CA ARG A 258 18.84 20.91 -49.82
C ARG A 258 17.89 20.94 -51.02
N GLY A 259 16.59 21.11 -50.75
CA GLY A 259 15.63 21.58 -51.75
C GLY A 259 15.77 23.10 -52.00
N HIS A 260 15.49 23.55 -53.21
CA HIS A 260 15.55 24.96 -53.61
C HIS A 260 14.16 25.61 -53.70
N THR A 261 14.01 26.81 -53.13
CA THR A 261 13.24 27.94 -53.70
C THR A 261 13.74 29.27 -53.09
N PRO A 262 13.62 30.45 -53.73
CA PRO A 262 14.55 31.56 -53.50
C PRO A 262 13.94 32.93 -53.07
N THR A 263 14.84 33.89 -52.74
CA THR A 263 14.67 35.38 -52.73
C THR A 263 13.70 35.99 -51.69
N LEU A 264 13.98 37.10 -50.96
CA LEU A 264 15.05 38.13 -50.89
C LEU A 264 15.38 38.42 -49.36
N THR A 265 16.09 39.45 -48.84
CA THR A 265 16.56 40.79 -49.31
C THR A 265 17.74 41.34 -48.46
N SER A 266 18.50 42.29 -49.01
CA SER A 266 19.05 43.57 -48.43
C SER A 266 18.71 43.92 -46.95
N SER A 267 19.57 44.51 -46.09
CA SER A 267 20.95 45.09 -46.26
C SER A 267 21.67 45.52 -44.96
N HIS A 268 22.97 45.17 -44.86
CA HIS A 268 24.16 45.96 -44.40
C HIS A 268 24.31 46.63 -42.99
N PRO A 269 25.57 46.98 -42.56
CA PRO A 269 26.06 46.97 -41.15
C PRO A 269 26.86 48.29 -40.82
N PRO A 270 28.02 48.35 -40.12
CA PRO A 270 28.67 47.52 -39.07
C PRO A 270 28.76 48.32 -37.72
N PRO A 271 29.89 48.69 -37.04
CA PRO A 271 31.35 48.54 -37.25
C PRO A 271 32.02 47.46 -36.33
N HIS A 272 33.33 47.59 -36.08
CA HIS A 272 34.23 46.70 -35.31
C HIS A 272 34.80 47.39 -34.05
N HIS A 273 35.43 46.60 -33.17
CA HIS A 273 36.83 46.89 -32.78
C HIS A 273 37.62 45.60 -32.58
N HIS A 274 38.84 45.54 -33.12
CA HIS A 274 39.84 44.52 -32.76
C HIS A 274 40.65 45.02 -31.56
N HIS A 275 41.11 44.08 -30.74
CA HIS A 275 42.51 44.03 -30.35
C HIS A 275 42.91 42.56 -30.15
N ASP A 276 43.94 42.15 -30.87
CA ASP A 276 44.54 40.84 -30.78
C ASP A 276 45.59 40.82 -29.66
N ASP A 277 45.76 39.67 -29.00
CA ASP A 277 47.08 39.10 -28.67
C ASP A 277 46.89 37.63 -28.24
N GLU A 278 47.93 36.82 -28.45
CA GLU A 278 47.87 35.36 -28.34
C GLU A 278 48.11 34.84 -26.91
N ASP A 279 47.40 33.78 -26.50
CA ASP A 279 47.99 32.79 -25.60
C ASP A 279 47.46 31.37 -25.86
N MET A 280 48.36 30.37 -25.83
CA MET A 280 48.14 29.08 -26.49
C MET A 280 47.66 27.99 -25.53
N ILE A 281 46.39 28.03 -25.13
CA ILE A 281 45.76 26.96 -24.34
C ILE A 281 44.83 26.10 -25.20
N THR A 282 45.31 24.93 -25.63
CA THR A 282 44.50 23.89 -26.30
C THR A 282 43.60 23.15 -25.30
N GLY A 283 42.73 23.89 -24.61
CA GLY A 283 41.73 23.39 -23.68
C GLY A 283 40.41 23.10 -24.39
N ALA A 284 40.28 21.94 -25.03
CA ALA A 284 38.95 21.44 -25.36
C ALA A 284 38.17 21.26 -24.03
N PRO A 285 36.94 21.79 -23.89
CA PRO A 285 36.20 21.66 -22.64
C PRO A 285 36.00 20.17 -22.32
N PRO A 286 36.15 19.74 -21.05
CA PRO A 286 36.03 18.34 -20.68
C PRO A 286 34.64 17.85 -21.10
N ALA A 287 34.61 16.86 -21.99
CA ALA A 287 33.36 16.31 -22.49
C ALA A 287 32.64 15.60 -21.34
N ILE A 288 31.62 16.26 -20.77
CA ILE A 288 30.75 15.70 -19.75
C ILE A 288 29.90 14.59 -20.41
N ARG A 289 30.52 13.41 -20.52
CA ARG A 289 29.84 12.17 -20.90
C ARG A 289 28.90 11.80 -19.75
N SER A 290 27.61 12.05 -19.94
CA SER A 290 26.54 11.69 -19.00
C SER A 290 26.66 10.22 -18.61
N THR A 291 26.99 9.94 -17.34
CA THR A 291 27.31 8.57 -16.90
C THR A 291 26.08 7.70 -16.69
N VAL A 292 24.88 8.28 -16.60
CA VAL A 292 23.61 7.60 -16.33
C VAL A 292 22.59 7.94 -17.42
N CYS A 293 21.80 6.95 -17.83
CA CYS A 293 20.79 7.04 -18.90
C CYS A 293 19.40 6.63 -18.38
N PRO A 294 18.82 7.38 -17.41
CA PRO A 294 17.60 6.96 -16.73
C PRO A 294 16.35 6.93 -17.62
N PHE A 295 15.44 6.03 -17.28
CA PHE A 295 14.04 5.99 -17.70
C PHE A 295 13.15 5.55 -16.54
N VAL A 296 11.85 5.86 -16.63
CA VAL A 296 10.85 5.43 -15.63
C VAL A 296 9.98 4.33 -16.23
N GLU A 297 9.72 3.29 -15.44
CA GLU A 297 8.81 2.19 -15.74
C GLU A 297 7.62 2.24 -14.76
N VAL A 298 6.40 2.14 -15.29
CA VAL A 298 5.15 2.27 -14.53
C VAL A 298 4.22 1.10 -14.83
N SER A 299 3.74 0.45 -13.77
CA SER A 299 2.82 -0.69 -13.82
C SER A 299 1.79 -0.60 -12.69
N VAL A 300 0.69 -1.36 -12.78
CA VAL A 300 -0.31 -1.46 -11.71
C VAL A 300 -0.28 -2.88 -11.14
N THR A 301 -0.46 -3.04 -9.82
CA THR A 301 -0.60 -4.37 -9.20
C THR A 301 -1.67 -5.20 -9.92
N HIS A 302 -1.44 -6.51 -10.07
CA HIS A 302 -2.33 -7.44 -10.78
C HIS A 302 -2.60 -7.12 -12.27
N SER A 303 -1.84 -6.21 -12.89
CA SER A 303 -1.91 -5.91 -14.32
C SER A 303 -0.65 -6.33 -15.06
N ASP A 304 -0.80 -7.08 -16.15
CA ASP A 304 0.29 -7.38 -17.09
C ASP A 304 0.77 -6.13 -17.87
N VAL A 305 0.03 -5.01 -17.79
CA VAL A 305 0.36 -3.79 -18.54
C VAL A 305 1.43 -2.98 -17.83
N CYS A 306 2.61 -2.95 -18.46
CA CYS A 306 3.75 -2.15 -18.04
C CYS A 306 4.14 -1.15 -19.14
N GLN A 307 4.20 0.13 -18.79
CA GLN A 307 4.60 1.23 -19.68
C GLN A 307 5.97 1.79 -19.25
N ARG A 308 6.71 2.41 -20.18
CA ARG A 308 7.97 3.11 -19.85
C ARG A 308 8.18 4.37 -20.68
N THR A 309 8.96 5.30 -20.15
CA THR A 309 9.47 6.46 -20.90
C THR A 309 10.61 6.09 -21.85
N SER A 310 11.01 7.03 -22.71
CA SER A 310 12.33 7.03 -23.32
C SER A 310 13.42 7.10 -22.26
N THR A 311 14.66 6.78 -22.66
CA THR A 311 15.84 7.17 -21.87
C THR A 311 16.11 8.66 -22.05
N ALA A 312 16.51 9.32 -20.97
CA ALA A 312 17.09 10.66 -20.95
C ALA A 312 18.50 10.56 -20.34
N ALA A 313 19.30 11.64 -20.44
CA ALA A 313 20.72 11.61 -20.07
C ALA A 313 21.02 12.44 -18.81
N GLY A 314 21.86 11.89 -17.92
CA GLY A 314 22.40 12.59 -16.75
C GLY A 314 21.50 12.55 -15.49
N PRO A 315 21.97 13.14 -14.38
CA PRO A 315 21.37 12.98 -13.05
C PRO A 315 20.08 13.79 -12.81
N ASN A 316 19.70 14.67 -13.73
CA ASN A 316 18.48 15.49 -13.66
C ASN A 316 17.71 15.38 -14.99
N PRO A 317 17.22 14.18 -15.36
CA PRO A 317 16.61 13.92 -16.65
C PRO A 317 15.27 14.65 -16.82
N TYR A 318 14.96 15.04 -18.06
CA TYR A 318 13.68 15.63 -18.45
C TYR A 318 13.08 14.80 -19.59
N TRP A 319 11.86 14.30 -19.38
CA TRP A 319 11.12 13.50 -20.37
C TRP A 319 9.91 14.28 -20.89
N ASN A 320 9.05 14.72 -19.98
CA ASN A 320 7.73 15.31 -20.29
C ASN A 320 6.89 14.40 -21.21
N GLU A 321 6.96 13.10 -20.95
CA GLU A 321 6.21 12.05 -21.65
C GLU A 321 4.92 11.72 -20.92
N GLU A 322 3.95 11.15 -21.64
CA GLU A 322 2.64 10.77 -21.13
C GLU A 322 2.40 9.28 -21.40
N LEU A 323 2.20 8.50 -20.33
CA LEU A 323 1.94 7.07 -20.37
C LEU A 323 0.46 6.84 -20.02
N THR A 324 -0.23 6.03 -20.83
CA THR A 324 -1.62 5.63 -20.56
C THR A 324 -1.65 4.16 -20.15
N ILE A 325 -2.23 3.87 -18.98
CA ILE A 325 -2.39 2.51 -18.44
C ILE A 325 -3.90 2.26 -18.28
N PRO A 326 -4.49 1.23 -18.92
CA PRO A 326 -5.91 0.94 -18.82
C PRO A 326 -6.23 0.31 -17.46
N PHE A 327 -7.12 0.95 -16.71
CA PHE A 327 -7.55 0.49 -15.40
C PHE A 327 -8.81 -0.38 -15.53
N HIS A 328 -8.69 -1.61 -15.05
CA HIS A 328 -9.77 -2.60 -15.03
C HIS A 328 -10.09 -2.94 -13.57
N PRO A 329 -11.21 -2.47 -13.00
CA PRO A 329 -11.58 -2.82 -11.64
C PRO A 329 -11.94 -4.32 -11.55
N PRO A 330 -11.83 -4.94 -10.37
CA PRO A 330 -12.22 -6.33 -10.15
C PRO A 330 -13.61 -6.64 -10.72
N PHE A 331 -13.70 -7.72 -11.50
CA PHE A 331 -14.92 -8.18 -12.17
C PHE A 331 -15.60 -7.13 -13.07
N GLY A 332 -14.85 -6.13 -13.56
CA GLY A 332 -15.32 -5.11 -14.52
C GLY A 332 -16.39 -4.15 -13.98
N ASP A 333 -16.56 -4.05 -12.66
CA ASP A 333 -17.57 -3.17 -12.05
C ASP A 333 -16.99 -1.82 -11.60
N PHE A 334 -17.47 -0.74 -12.20
CA PHE A 334 -17.13 0.65 -11.86
C PHE A 334 -18.06 1.25 -10.76
N SER A 335 -18.86 0.43 -10.08
CA SER A 335 -19.69 0.91 -8.96
C SER A 335 -18.83 1.50 -7.82
N PRO A 336 -19.27 2.57 -7.14
CA PRO A 336 -18.52 3.16 -6.02
C PRO A 336 -18.15 2.17 -4.91
N SER A 337 -19.01 1.18 -4.66
CA SER A 337 -18.80 0.13 -3.64
C SER A 337 -17.84 -0.98 -4.07
N ASN A 338 -17.52 -1.11 -5.36
CA ASN A 338 -16.42 -1.96 -5.83
C ASN A 338 -15.11 -1.17 -5.85
N LEU A 339 -15.14 0.07 -6.36
CA LEU A 339 -13.97 0.95 -6.42
C LEU A 339 -13.37 1.26 -5.04
N ALA A 340 -14.20 1.39 -4.00
CA ALA A 340 -13.75 1.56 -2.61
C ALA A 340 -13.08 0.31 -2.00
N LYS A 341 -13.07 -0.83 -2.69
CA LYS A 341 -12.38 -2.08 -2.32
C LYS A 341 -11.11 -2.34 -3.13
N VAL A 342 -10.76 -1.45 -4.07
CA VAL A 342 -9.60 -1.66 -4.96
C VAL A 342 -8.31 -1.39 -4.17
N THR A 343 -7.58 -2.46 -3.90
CA THR A 343 -6.30 -2.46 -3.17
C THR A 343 -5.08 -2.30 -4.09
N ASP A 344 -5.31 -2.27 -5.41
CA ASP A 344 -4.26 -2.12 -6.41
C ASP A 344 -3.46 -0.82 -6.20
N SER A 345 -2.18 -0.88 -6.54
CA SER A 345 -1.27 0.25 -6.39
C SER A 345 -0.48 0.47 -7.67
N ILE A 346 -0.21 1.75 -7.96
CA ILE A 346 0.55 2.18 -9.13
C ILE A 346 2.02 2.20 -8.71
N GLN A 347 2.81 1.35 -9.33
CA GLN A 347 4.22 1.12 -9.07
C GLN A 347 5.07 1.96 -10.01
N PHE A 348 5.98 2.76 -9.47
CA PHE A 348 6.91 3.59 -10.23
C PHE A 348 8.34 3.15 -9.95
N ASN A 349 9.09 2.77 -10.98
CA ASN A 349 10.46 2.28 -10.86
C ASN A 349 11.39 3.11 -11.74
N LEU A 350 12.45 3.67 -11.15
CA LEU A 350 13.51 4.38 -11.87
C LEU A 350 14.63 3.39 -12.22
N PHE A 351 14.96 3.29 -13.50
CA PHE A 351 16.02 2.43 -14.01
C PHE A 351 17.05 3.24 -14.79
N ASP A 352 18.34 2.92 -14.61
CA ASP A 352 19.40 3.24 -15.55
C ASP A 352 19.43 2.21 -16.68
N GLU A 353 19.70 2.65 -17.92
CA GLU A 353 19.83 1.77 -19.07
C GLU A 353 21.29 1.72 -19.57
N ILE A 354 21.86 0.53 -19.59
CA ILE A 354 23.27 0.29 -19.94
C ILE A 354 23.33 -0.47 -21.25
N THR A 355 24.07 0.05 -22.23
CA THR A 355 24.35 -0.68 -23.48
C THR A 355 25.70 -1.36 -23.39
N ILE A 356 25.70 -2.68 -23.23
CA ILE A 356 26.90 -3.52 -23.18
C ILE A 356 27.21 -4.02 -24.59
N ASP A 357 28.46 -3.82 -25.02
CA ASP A 357 28.99 -4.41 -26.25
C ASP A 357 29.42 -5.86 -25.98
N LEU A 358 28.95 -6.80 -26.81
CA LEU A 358 29.26 -8.23 -26.71
C LEU A 358 30.44 -8.63 -27.62
N LEU A 359 30.93 -7.73 -28.48
CA LEU A 359 32.07 -7.98 -29.36
C LEU A 359 33.40 -7.82 -28.61
N GLN A 360 34.11 -8.95 -28.42
CA GLN A 360 35.44 -8.98 -27.82
C GLN A 360 36.60 -8.91 -28.84
N ASP A 361 36.35 -9.15 -30.14
CA ASP A 361 37.34 -8.94 -31.21
C ASP A 361 36.91 -7.77 -32.12
N ASP A 362 37.73 -6.72 -32.17
CA ASP A 362 37.51 -5.53 -33.00
C ASP A 362 37.41 -5.84 -34.50
N ARG A 363 37.91 -6.99 -34.96
CA ARG A 363 37.85 -7.43 -36.36
C ARG A 363 36.43 -7.68 -36.85
N GLU A 364 35.50 -8.04 -35.97
CA GLU A 364 34.10 -8.34 -36.34
C GLU A 364 33.21 -7.09 -36.42
N ARG A 365 33.64 -5.96 -35.82
CA ARG A 365 32.91 -4.67 -35.81
C ARG A 365 32.59 -4.12 -37.19
N GLY A 366 33.33 -4.53 -38.22
CA GLY A 366 33.11 -4.10 -39.60
C GLY A 366 31.88 -4.71 -40.27
N THR A 367 31.23 -5.72 -39.68
CA THR A 367 30.11 -6.45 -40.31
C THR A 367 28.88 -6.63 -39.42
N ASN A 368 29.02 -6.70 -38.10
CA ASN A 368 27.91 -6.92 -37.16
C ASN A 368 27.97 -5.98 -35.95
N ILE A 369 26.81 -5.68 -35.36
CA ILE A 369 26.68 -4.94 -34.09
C ILE A 369 25.97 -5.85 -33.08
N HIS A 370 26.70 -6.35 -32.09
CA HIS A 370 26.13 -7.18 -31.03
C HIS A 370 26.11 -6.41 -29.71
N GLN A 371 25.09 -5.57 -29.50
CA GLN A 371 24.88 -4.81 -28.27
C GLN A 371 23.66 -5.33 -27.49
N ARG A 372 23.79 -5.48 -26.16
CA ARG A 372 22.69 -5.76 -25.23
C ARG A 372 22.35 -4.49 -24.45
N ARG A 373 21.06 -4.22 -24.26
CA ARG A 373 20.56 -3.22 -23.30
C ARG A 373 20.19 -3.92 -21.99
N GLU A 374 20.85 -3.57 -20.89
CA GLU A 374 20.52 -3.99 -19.54
C GLU A 374 19.82 -2.87 -18.77
N LYS A 375 19.00 -3.25 -17.78
CA LYS A 375 18.36 -2.34 -16.82
C LYS A 375 19.07 -2.49 -15.48
N ARG A 376 19.39 -1.38 -14.81
CA ARG A 376 19.77 -1.37 -13.39
C ARG A 376 18.80 -0.49 -12.61
N TRP A 377 18.13 -1.06 -11.61
CA TRP A 377 17.18 -0.35 -10.78
C TRP A 377 17.90 0.63 -9.84
N LEU A 378 17.36 1.83 -9.68
CA LEU A 378 17.93 2.90 -8.86
C LEU A 378 17.05 3.27 -7.65
N GLY A 379 15.74 3.01 -7.73
CA GLY A 379 14.77 3.31 -6.67
C GLY A 379 13.33 3.24 -7.17
N SER A 380 12.38 3.26 -6.24
CA SER A 380 10.94 3.20 -6.52
C SER A 380 10.13 4.21 -5.72
N PHE A 381 8.83 4.30 -6.00
CA PHE A 381 7.81 4.60 -4.98
C PHE A 381 6.48 3.94 -5.38
N THR A 382 5.54 3.89 -4.45
CA THR A 382 4.19 3.34 -4.65
C THR A 382 3.13 4.42 -4.47
N LEU A 383 2.08 4.41 -5.30
CA LEU A 383 0.88 5.24 -5.13
C LEU A 383 -0.37 4.34 -5.04
N PRO A 384 -1.09 4.30 -3.91
CA PRO A 384 -2.34 3.56 -3.80
C PRO A 384 -3.43 4.05 -4.78
N PHE A 385 -4.22 3.15 -5.34
CA PHE A 385 -5.35 3.53 -6.20
C PHE A 385 -6.39 4.35 -5.43
N SER A 386 -6.62 4.06 -4.15
CA SER A 386 -7.51 4.81 -3.26
C SER A 386 -7.20 6.32 -3.23
N THR A 387 -5.92 6.69 -3.16
CA THR A 387 -5.45 8.08 -3.22
C THR A 387 -5.83 8.75 -4.54
N LEU A 388 -5.60 8.08 -5.67
CA LEU A 388 -5.92 8.60 -6.99
C LEU A 388 -7.45 8.69 -7.20
N HIS A 389 -8.21 7.71 -6.72
CA HIS A 389 -9.68 7.72 -6.76
C HIS A 389 -10.26 8.88 -5.95
N ALA A 390 -9.79 9.08 -4.72
CA ALA A 390 -10.27 10.13 -3.81
C ALA A 390 -10.01 11.56 -4.35
N ARG A 391 -8.90 11.77 -5.07
CA ARG A 391 -8.52 13.09 -5.61
C ARG A 391 -8.82 13.28 -7.10
N THR A 392 -9.02 12.22 -7.87
CA THR A 392 -9.13 12.14 -9.35
C THR A 392 -7.92 12.62 -10.15
N ARG A 393 -7.14 13.58 -9.60
CA ARG A 393 -5.92 14.15 -10.16
C ARG A 393 -4.93 14.45 -9.04
N ILE A 394 -3.65 14.13 -9.25
CA ILE A 394 -2.54 14.36 -8.32
C ILE A 394 -1.40 15.00 -9.11
N GLU A 395 -0.86 16.11 -8.61
CA GLU A 395 0.29 16.81 -9.17
C GLU A 395 1.29 17.07 -8.04
N GLY A 396 2.57 16.78 -8.27
CA GLY A 396 3.58 16.99 -7.24
C GLY A 396 4.98 16.50 -7.60
N THR A 397 5.89 16.67 -6.64
CA THR A 397 7.22 16.06 -6.64
C THR A 397 7.20 14.94 -5.60
N PHE A 398 7.46 13.72 -6.05
CA PHE A 398 7.49 12.51 -5.24
C PHE A 398 8.94 12.21 -4.85
N VAL A 399 9.19 11.84 -3.59
CA VAL A 399 10.49 11.31 -3.15
C VAL A 399 10.61 9.87 -3.62
N LEU A 400 11.80 9.45 -4.07
CA LEU A 400 12.07 8.06 -4.43
C LEU A 400 12.77 7.33 -3.27
N GLU A 401 12.31 6.11 -3.00
CA GLU A 401 12.98 5.11 -2.17
C GLU A 401 14.24 4.64 -2.91
N VAL A 402 15.36 5.29 -2.62
CA VAL A 402 16.69 4.95 -3.13
C VAL A 402 17.46 4.24 -2.02
N PRO A 403 18.07 3.06 -2.26
CA PRO A 403 18.88 2.37 -1.25
C PRO A 403 20.01 3.26 -0.71
N LYS A 404 20.27 3.18 0.60
CA LYS A 404 21.39 3.89 1.25
C LYS A 404 22.75 3.55 0.62
N LEU A 405 22.89 2.36 0.03
CA LEU A 405 24.04 1.88 -0.73
C LEU A 405 23.59 1.33 -2.11
N LEU A 406 24.19 1.80 -3.20
CA LEU A 406 23.99 1.28 -4.56
C LEU A 406 25.34 0.87 -5.17
N LEU A 407 25.64 -0.44 -5.24
CA LEU A 407 26.92 -0.90 -5.77
C LEU A 407 27.08 -0.53 -7.25
N GLY A 408 28.09 0.30 -7.54
CA GLY A 408 28.37 0.85 -8.87
C GLY A 408 27.87 2.28 -9.11
N TYR A 409 27.28 2.95 -8.12
CA TYR A 409 26.78 4.33 -8.22
C TYR A 409 27.18 5.20 -7.03
N SER A 410 27.45 6.49 -7.28
CA SER A 410 27.48 7.51 -6.23
C SER A 410 26.20 8.34 -6.21
N THR A 411 25.62 8.52 -5.02
CA THR A 411 24.70 9.63 -4.77
C THR A 411 25.49 10.94 -4.73
N SER A 412 24.87 12.05 -5.15
CA SER A 412 25.55 13.34 -5.30
C SER A 412 25.74 14.09 -3.96
N SER A 413 26.42 13.48 -2.99
CA SER A 413 26.72 14.08 -1.68
C SER A 413 28.17 14.58 -1.53
N ALA A 414 28.88 14.81 -2.64
CA ALA A 414 30.20 15.42 -2.59
C ALA A 414 30.07 16.93 -2.30
N PRO A 415 30.72 17.47 -1.24
CA PRO A 415 30.82 18.92 -1.10
C PRO A 415 31.70 19.45 -2.22
N LEU A 416 31.12 20.27 -3.11
CA LEU A 416 31.89 20.99 -4.12
C LEU A 416 32.69 22.09 -3.43
N ASP A 417 34.02 21.96 -3.40
CA ASP A 417 34.92 22.94 -2.79
C ASP A 417 34.66 24.36 -3.31
N HIS A 418 34.40 25.28 -2.39
CA HIS A 418 33.96 26.64 -2.70
C HIS A 418 35.08 27.51 -3.31
N THR A 419 35.34 27.35 -4.61
CA THR A 419 36.11 28.31 -5.40
C THR A 419 35.36 28.74 -6.67
N HIS A 420 35.30 30.07 -6.87
CA HIS A 420 34.73 30.81 -8.01
C HIS A 420 33.20 31.06 -8.07
N TYR A 421 32.84 32.21 -7.50
CA TYR A 421 31.74 33.14 -7.84
C TYR A 421 30.78 32.77 -8.99
N GLY A 422 29.53 32.51 -8.63
CA GLY A 422 28.36 32.57 -9.53
C GLY A 422 27.07 32.66 -8.70
N GLN A 423 26.32 33.76 -8.82
CA GLN A 423 25.20 34.05 -7.91
C GLN A 423 23.93 33.29 -8.31
N GLY A 424 23.83 32.02 -7.91
CA GLY A 424 22.63 31.20 -8.03
C GLY A 424 22.43 30.34 -6.79
N HIS A 425 21.25 30.39 -6.16
CA HIS A 425 20.92 29.57 -4.99
C HIS A 425 20.56 28.13 -5.42
N THR A 426 21.56 27.35 -5.84
CA THR A 426 21.46 25.90 -5.81
C THR A 426 21.46 25.46 -4.36
N HIS A 427 20.26 25.23 -3.82
CA HIS A 427 20.08 24.71 -2.46
C HIS A 427 20.88 23.41 -2.29
N GLN A 428 21.45 23.20 -1.10
CA GLN A 428 21.98 21.91 -0.68
C GLN A 428 20.80 20.94 -0.56
N GLY A 429 20.52 20.22 -1.65
CA GLY A 429 19.50 19.18 -1.65
C GLY A 429 19.95 18.00 -0.81
N SER A 430 19.02 17.41 -0.05
CA SER A 430 19.21 16.07 0.51
C SER A 430 19.55 15.08 -0.62
N GLY A 431 20.30 14.02 -0.30
CA GLY A 431 20.78 13.03 -1.27
C GLY A 431 19.69 12.16 -1.92
N CYS A 432 18.42 12.42 -1.62
CA CYS A 432 17.26 11.72 -2.17
C CYS A 432 17.02 12.06 -3.64
N SER A 433 16.75 11.05 -4.47
CA SER A 433 16.23 11.27 -5.81
C SER A 433 14.74 11.64 -5.74
N HIS A 434 14.29 12.48 -6.67
CA HIS A 434 12.92 12.98 -6.71
C HIS A 434 12.34 12.87 -8.12
N LEU A 435 11.03 12.65 -8.26
CA LEU A 435 10.33 12.54 -9.54
C LEU A 435 9.12 13.49 -9.60
N GLN A 436 9.08 14.39 -10.58
CA GLN A 436 7.97 15.33 -10.78
C GLN A 436 6.93 14.74 -11.74
N LEU A 437 5.69 14.58 -11.26
CA LEU A 437 4.61 13.87 -11.95
C LEU A 437 3.30 14.66 -11.94
N PHE A 438 2.48 14.38 -12.96
CA PHE A 438 1.05 14.65 -12.97
C PHE A 438 0.31 13.34 -13.30
N ILE A 439 -0.69 12.97 -12.50
CA ILE A 439 -1.40 11.69 -12.58
C ILE A 439 -2.90 11.98 -12.56
N SER A 440 -3.67 11.39 -13.47
CA SER A 440 -5.12 11.59 -13.55
C SER A 440 -5.88 10.34 -13.96
N LEU A 441 -7.08 10.18 -13.41
CA LEU A 441 -8.00 9.09 -13.73
C LEU A 441 -9.08 9.58 -14.72
N GLU A 442 -9.10 8.99 -15.92
CA GLU A 442 -9.96 9.45 -17.02
C GLU A 442 -10.82 8.30 -17.60
N PRO A 443 -12.18 8.38 -17.53
CA PRO A 443 -12.97 9.43 -16.89
C PRO A 443 -12.85 9.42 -15.35
N PRO A 444 -13.12 10.55 -14.67
CA PRO A 444 -13.12 10.61 -13.21
C PRO A 444 -14.25 9.73 -12.64
N LEU A 445 -13.86 8.72 -11.87
CA LEU A 445 -14.79 7.76 -11.29
C LEU A 445 -15.55 8.34 -10.09
N SER A 446 -16.75 7.81 -9.83
CA SER A 446 -17.57 8.17 -8.68
C SER A 446 -17.10 7.51 -7.38
N SER A 447 -17.06 8.28 -6.29
CA SER A 447 -16.81 7.82 -4.92
C SER A 447 -18.08 7.88 -4.06
N LEU A 448 -18.09 7.13 -2.94
CA LEU A 448 -19.17 7.19 -1.96
C LEU A 448 -19.05 8.44 -1.07
N PRO A 449 -20.16 9.08 -0.66
CA PRO A 449 -20.13 10.10 0.38
C PRO A 449 -19.84 9.46 1.75
N PRO A 450 -19.00 10.07 2.61
CA PRO A 450 -18.63 9.50 3.90
C PRO A 450 -19.82 9.46 4.88
N ILE A 451 -19.89 8.39 5.68
CA ILE A 451 -21.03 8.10 6.58
C ILE A 451 -20.96 8.95 7.88
N ARG A 452 -21.24 10.25 7.74
CA ARG A 452 -20.97 11.25 8.80
C ARG A 452 -21.98 11.32 9.96
N ASP A 453 -23.18 10.74 9.85
CA ASP A 453 -24.25 10.93 10.87
C ASP A 453 -24.92 9.65 11.40
N ILE A 454 -24.54 8.45 10.94
CA ILE A 454 -25.23 7.19 11.30
C ILE A 454 -24.76 6.53 12.61
N PHE A 455 -23.51 6.74 13.02
CA PHE A 455 -22.93 6.04 14.18
C PHE A 455 -23.30 6.67 15.54
N SER A 456 -23.57 5.80 16.52
CA SER A 456 -23.72 6.14 17.94
C SER A 456 -22.43 6.72 18.53
N SER A 457 -22.51 7.32 19.71
CA SER A 457 -21.39 7.98 20.38
C SER A 457 -21.40 7.70 21.88
N THR A 458 -20.21 7.58 22.45
CA THR A 458 -19.98 7.54 23.91
C THR A 458 -19.83 8.95 24.50
N GLU A 459 -19.49 9.94 23.67
CA GLU A 459 -19.31 11.35 24.09
C GLU A 459 -20.61 12.06 24.50
N GLU A 460 -20.47 13.06 25.37
CA GLU A 460 -21.60 13.90 25.77
C GLU A 460 -22.25 14.63 24.58
N PRO A 461 -23.61 14.68 24.51
CA PRO A 461 -24.32 15.37 23.44
C PRO A 461 -24.01 16.87 23.31
N HIS A 462 -23.42 17.50 24.32
CA HIS A 462 -22.97 18.89 24.22
C HIS A 462 -21.65 19.04 23.44
N LEU A 463 -20.71 18.10 23.62
CA LEU A 463 -19.43 18.05 22.91
C LEU A 463 -19.64 17.76 21.43
N LEU A 464 -20.47 16.76 21.09
CA LEU A 464 -20.79 16.39 19.71
C LEU A 464 -21.42 17.55 18.92
N ARG A 465 -22.37 18.28 19.54
CA ARG A 465 -22.98 19.47 18.92
C ARG A 465 -21.95 20.56 18.67
N ARG A 466 -21.01 20.77 19.59
CA ARG A 466 -19.92 21.73 19.46
C ARG A 466 -18.96 21.34 18.33
N ALA A 467 -18.50 20.09 18.29
CA ALA A 467 -17.65 19.55 17.22
C ALA A 467 -18.33 19.66 15.85
N SER A 468 -19.61 19.26 15.75
CA SER A 468 -20.38 19.33 14.50
C SER A 468 -20.65 20.77 14.04
N GLN A 469 -20.71 21.74 14.96
CA GLN A 469 -20.81 23.16 14.60
C GLN A 469 -19.46 23.73 14.15
N TRP A 470 -18.39 23.42 14.88
CA TRP A 470 -17.01 23.82 14.57
C TRP A 470 -16.56 23.31 13.19
N LEU A 471 -16.76 22.02 12.91
CA LEU A 471 -16.47 21.43 11.60
C LEU A 471 -17.26 22.09 10.47
N ARG A 472 -18.56 22.38 10.65
CA ARG A 472 -19.36 23.05 9.60
C ARG A 472 -18.80 24.42 9.25
N ASN A 473 -18.56 25.27 10.25
CA ASN A 473 -17.96 26.59 10.04
C ASN A 473 -16.61 26.49 9.28
N LEU A 474 -15.78 25.50 9.62
CA LEU A 474 -14.48 25.29 8.98
C LEU A 474 -14.59 24.80 7.53
N TYR A 475 -15.52 23.89 7.22
CA TYR A 475 -15.74 23.43 5.85
C TYR A 475 -16.45 24.48 4.98
N ASP A 476 -17.22 25.41 5.56
CA ASP A 476 -17.79 26.56 4.84
C ASP A 476 -16.69 27.55 4.37
N ASP A 477 -15.69 27.85 5.22
CA ASP A 477 -14.57 28.75 4.89
C ASP A 477 -13.42 28.06 4.12
N HIS A 478 -13.15 26.78 4.39
CA HIS A 478 -11.97 26.05 3.91
C HIS A 478 -12.30 24.61 3.40
N PRO A 479 -13.13 24.44 2.37
CA PRO A 479 -13.67 23.15 1.91
C PRO A 479 -12.66 22.14 1.35
N GLU A 480 -11.37 22.50 1.22
CA GLU A 480 -10.31 21.65 0.69
C GLU A 480 -9.33 21.13 1.76
N ARG A 481 -9.53 21.48 3.04
CA ARG A 481 -8.69 21.03 4.17
C ARG A 481 -9.33 19.85 4.89
N GLN A 482 -8.49 18.95 5.40
CA GLN A 482 -8.91 17.83 6.25
C GLN A 482 -9.13 18.32 7.67
N PHE A 483 -10.38 18.43 8.09
CA PHE A 483 -10.73 18.75 9.47
C PHE A 483 -11.41 17.55 10.13
N LEU A 484 -10.82 17.09 11.22
CA LEU A 484 -11.29 16.00 12.06
C LEU A 484 -11.52 16.53 13.49
N ALA A 485 -12.46 15.92 14.21
CA ALA A 485 -12.78 16.25 15.61
C ALA A 485 -13.22 15.01 16.39
N THR A 486 -13.96 14.11 15.74
CA THR A 486 -14.34 12.80 16.27
C THR A 486 -13.98 11.70 15.27
N VAL A 487 -13.49 10.59 15.80
CA VAL A 487 -13.14 9.35 15.10
C VAL A 487 -14.14 8.26 15.49
N LEU A 488 -14.10 7.09 14.84
CA LEU A 488 -14.81 5.90 15.31
C LEU A 488 -13.84 5.01 16.09
N ASP A 489 -14.25 4.51 17.26
CA ASP A 489 -13.48 3.51 17.99
C ASP A 489 -13.67 2.10 17.41
N SER A 490 -12.83 1.15 17.86
CA SER A 490 -12.93 -0.27 17.51
C SER A 490 -14.23 -0.95 18.00
N THR A 491 -15.10 -0.25 18.73
CA THR A 491 -16.47 -0.69 19.04
C THR A 491 -17.52 -0.03 18.15
N GLY A 492 -17.14 0.80 17.18
CA GLY A 492 -18.02 1.52 16.26
C GLY A 492 -18.78 2.71 16.87
N HIS A 493 -18.26 3.32 17.95
CA HIS A 493 -18.79 4.56 18.54
C HIS A 493 -17.94 5.77 18.18
N ARG A 494 -18.57 6.95 18.08
CA ARG A 494 -17.84 8.22 17.91
C ARG A 494 -17.17 8.65 19.22
N VAL A 495 -15.89 9.01 19.13
CA VAL A 495 -15.02 9.45 20.24
C VAL A 495 -14.25 10.71 19.80
N ILE A 496 -13.97 11.65 20.70
CA ILE A 496 -13.16 12.84 20.41
C ILE A 496 -11.70 12.46 20.26
N VAL A 497 -11.08 12.88 19.15
CA VAL A 497 -9.74 12.45 18.72
C VAL A 497 -8.63 12.71 19.76
N SER A 498 -8.74 13.79 20.55
CA SER A 498 -7.80 14.08 21.64
C SER A 498 -7.68 12.97 22.69
N ARG A 499 -8.70 12.10 22.88
CA ARG A 499 -8.65 10.99 23.84
C ARG A 499 -7.68 9.87 23.46
N TYR A 500 -7.18 9.84 22.22
CA TYR A 500 -6.17 8.88 21.77
C TYR A 500 -4.74 9.32 22.11
N ILE A 501 -4.54 10.60 22.48
CA ILE A 501 -3.23 11.15 22.83
C ILE A 501 -3.01 11.04 24.34
N HIS A 502 -2.08 10.18 24.75
CA HIS A 502 -1.76 9.91 26.15
C HIS A 502 -0.30 9.42 26.27
N PRO A 503 0.51 9.89 27.23
CA PRO A 503 1.89 9.40 27.39
C PRO A 503 1.91 7.89 27.66
N GLN A 504 2.55 7.10 26.80
CA GLN A 504 2.65 5.64 26.93
C GLN A 504 4.11 5.19 26.82
N SER A 505 4.52 4.24 27.68
CA SER A 505 5.90 3.77 27.76
C SER A 505 6.32 3.01 26.49
N PRO A 506 7.40 3.39 25.79
CA PRO A 506 8.01 2.57 24.74
C PRO A 506 8.73 1.33 25.31
N PRO A 507 9.18 0.39 24.47
CA PRO A 507 10.01 -0.72 24.91
C PRO A 507 11.36 -0.25 25.47
N VAL A 508 11.80 -0.87 26.57
CA VAL A 508 13.01 -0.47 27.31
C VAL A 508 14.31 -0.87 26.61
N GLU A 509 14.23 -1.81 25.67
CA GLU A 509 15.32 -2.23 24.79
C GLU A 509 15.67 -1.14 23.75
N ILE A 510 14.67 -0.35 23.35
CA ILE A 510 14.76 0.63 22.26
C ILE A 510 15.02 2.04 22.79
N CYS A 511 14.36 2.40 23.89
CA CYS A 511 14.57 3.67 24.59
C CYS A 511 14.90 3.42 26.07
N PRO A 512 16.11 2.91 26.38
CA PRO A 512 16.57 2.74 27.75
C PRO A 512 16.68 4.09 28.47
N ALA A 513 16.38 4.13 29.76
CA ALA A 513 16.45 5.34 30.58
C ALA A 513 17.91 5.73 30.91
N GLY A 514 18.54 6.51 30.02
CA GLY A 514 19.92 6.99 30.17
C GLY A 514 20.30 8.09 29.17
N ASP A 515 21.58 8.48 29.15
CA ASP A 515 22.14 9.61 28.39
C ASP A 515 22.25 9.38 26.86
N THR A 516 21.27 8.71 26.25
CA THR A 516 21.18 8.63 24.78
C THR A 516 20.81 9.99 24.20
N ASN A 517 21.45 10.40 23.11
CA ASN A 517 21.13 11.66 22.42
C ASN A 517 19.65 11.67 22.03
N GLN A 518 18.92 12.73 22.42
CA GLN A 518 17.48 12.87 22.17
C GLN A 518 17.12 12.61 20.69
N GLN A 519 17.88 13.14 19.74
CA GLN A 519 17.61 12.92 18.32
C GLN A 519 17.70 11.43 17.96
N GLN A 520 18.74 10.73 18.41
CA GLN A 520 18.93 9.31 18.14
C GLN A 520 17.84 8.45 18.78
N ALA A 521 17.41 8.79 20.00
CA ALA A 521 16.29 8.10 20.65
C ALA A 521 14.96 8.33 19.91
N MET A 522 14.72 9.54 19.37
CA MET A 522 13.56 9.83 18.53
C MET A 522 13.59 9.07 17.20
N GLU A 523 14.76 8.97 16.55
CA GLU A 523 14.96 8.19 15.32
C GLU A 523 14.74 6.69 15.54
N LEU A 524 15.27 6.11 16.64
CA LEU A 524 15.07 4.70 16.97
C LEU A 524 13.60 4.37 17.29
N LEU A 525 12.90 5.26 17.97
CA LEU A 525 11.46 5.11 18.22
C LEU A 525 10.62 5.26 16.95
N ALA A 526 10.95 6.21 16.07
CA ALA A 526 10.30 6.35 14.78
C ALA A 526 10.55 5.12 13.88
N HIS A 527 11.77 4.57 13.91
CA HIS A 527 12.10 3.32 13.22
C HIS A 527 11.26 2.15 13.74
N TYR A 528 11.21 1.92 15.06
CA TYR A 528 10.40 0.84 15.64
C TYR A 528 8.92 0.92 15.25
N VAL A 529 8.32 2.12 15.29
CA VAL A 529 6.94 2.31 14.86
C VAL A 529 6.77 1.99 13.37
N SER A 530 7.70 2.40 12.51
CA SER A 530 7.66 2.10 11.06
C SER A 530 7.88 0.63 10.69
N LEU A 531 8.32 -0.21 11.62
CA LEU A 531 8.43 -1.65 11.43
C LEU A 531 7.11 -2.40 11.67
N ILE A 532 6.12 -1.75 12.30
CA ILE A 532 4.80 -2.34 12.52
C ILE A 532 4.10 -2.48 11.16
N PRO A 533 3.45 -3.61 10.85
CA PRO A 533 2.84 -3.82 9.54
C PRO A 533 1.67 -2.87 9.25
N PHE A 534 1.84 -2.04 8.23
CA PHE A 534 0.82 -1.15 7.69
C PHE A 534 -0.34 -1.93 7.05
N LEU A 535 -1.59 -1.57 7.41
CA LEU A 535 -2.82 -2.17 6.86
C LEU A 535 -3.88 -1.08 6.64
N PRO A 536 -4.07 -0.58 5.40
CA PRO A 536 -4.96 0.56 5.13
C PRO A 536 -6.45 0.20 5.24
N ASP A 537 -7.24 1.09 5.83
CA ASP A 537 -8.64 0.84 6.22
C ASP A 537 -9.60 0.54 5.05
N ALA A 538 -9.20 0.87 3.82
CA ALA A 538 -9.89 0.47 2.59
C ALA A 538 -10.02 -1.06 2.45
N ILE A 539 -9.03 -1.83 2.93
CA ILE A 539 -9.07 -3.31 2.97
C ILE A 539 -10.07 -3.75 4.04
N THR A 540 -9.92 -3.20 5.24
CA THR A 540 -10.65 -3.63 6.44
C THR A 540 -12.16 -3.37 6.35
N PHE A 541 -12.55 -2.15 5.96
CA PHE A 541 -13.95 -1.69 6.01
C PHE A 541 -14.51 -1.32 4.63
N SER A 542 -13.83 -1.67 3.54
CA SER A 542 -14.29 -1.41 2.16
C SER A 542 -14.63 0.07 1.89
N GLY A 543 -13.90 0.97 2.56
CA GLY A 543 -14.04 2.44 2.44
C GLY A 543 -15.34 3.04 2.98
N GLU A 544 -16.16 2.31 3.76
CA GLU A 544 -17.40 2.88 4.33
C GLU A 544 -17.16 3.76 5.59
N CYS A 545 -16.02 3.59 6.28
CA CYS A 545 -15.65 4.30 7.51
C CYS A 545 -14.12 4.32 7.72
N ASP A 546 -13.63 5.25 8.56
CA ASP A 546 -12.29 5.26 9.14
C ASP A 546 -12.41 4.97 10.66
N ILE A 547 -11.61 4.02 11.18
CA ILE A 547 -11.77 3.46 12.53
C ILE A 547 -10.42 3.37 13.26
N TRP A 548 -10.31 4.10 14.37
CA TRP A 548 -9.08 4.21 15.15
C TRP A 548 -9.06 3.20 16.30
N THR A 549 -8.00 2.40 16.34
CA THR A 549 -7.68 1.45 17.40
C THR A 549 -6.79 2.07 18.46
N THR A 550 -6.74 1.48 19.67
CA THR A 550 -5.82 1.95 20.72
C THR A 550 -4.41 1.40 20.47
N SER A 551 -3.39 2.05 21.04
CA SER A 551 -1.98 1.66 20.87
C SER A 551 -1.72 0.19 21.25
N ASP A 552 -2.44 -0.30 22.25
CA ASP A 552 -2.43 -1.68 22.71
C ASP A 552 -3.05 -2.64 21.67
N GLN A 553 -4.21 -2.29 21.10
CA GLN A 553 -4.85 -3.06 20.03
C GLN A 553 -3.96 -3.11 18.77
N PHE A 554 -3.38 -1.97 18.39
CA PHE A 554 -2.46 -1.83 17.26
C PHE A 554 -1.21 -2.72 17.42
N LEU A 555 -0.52 -2.64 18.56
CA LEU A 555 0.66 -3.46 18.88
C LEU A 555 0.35 -4.96 19.02
N HIS A 556 -0.83 -5.32 19.53
CA HIS A 556 -1.24 -6.72 19.64
C HIS A 556 -1.52 -7.32 18.26
N MET A 557 -2.30 -6.63 17.43
CA MET A 557 -2.75 -7.10 16.11
C MET A 557 -1.71 -7.00 15.00
N LEU A 558 -0.71 -6.11 15.15
CA LEU A 558 0.25 -5.76 14.10
C LEU A 558 -0.46 -5.34 12.80
N ALA A 559 -1.36 -4.36 12.94
CA ALA A 559 -2.15 -3.79 11.85
C ALA A 559 -2.80 -2.46 12.24
N GLY A 560 -2.53 -1.43 11.44
CA GLY A 560 -3.10 -0.09 11.49
C GLY A 560 -2.55 0.75 10.32
N ASP A 561 -3.06 1.96 10.11
CA ASP A 561 -2.64 2.84 9.00
C ASP A 561 -1.90 4.10 9.49
N GLU A 562 -1.79 5.16 8.67
CA GLU A 562 -1.02 6.37 8.99
C GLU A 562 -1.40 6.94 10.37
N GLU A 563 -2.70 6.89 10.69
CA GLU A 563 -3.29 7.43 11.91
C GLU A 563 -2.84 6.66 13.17
N GLU A 564 -2.85 5.32 13.18
CA GLU A 564 -2.32 4.51 14.31
C GLU A 564 -0.84 4.77 14.56
N HIS A 565 -0.03 4.74 13.50
CA HIS A 565 1.43 4.89 13.62
C HIS A 565 1.76 6.26 14.22
N ALA A 566 1.11 7.33 13.75
CA ALA A 566 1.33 8.68 14.26
C ALA A 566 0.81 8.88 15.69
N VAL A 567 -0.30 8.24 16.09
CA VAL A 567 -0.77 8.22 17.49
C VAL A 567 0.25 7.53 18.39
N LEU A 568 0.72 6.34 18.04
CA LEU A 568 1.68 5.58 18.84
C LEU A 568 2.99 6.36 19.05
N LEU A 569 3.56 6.89 17.96
CA LEU A 569 4.81 7.67 18.01
C LEU A 569 4.65 8.97 18.81
N THR A 570 3.50 9.66 18.70
CA THR A 570 3.18 10.83 19.54
C THR A 570 3.16 10.44 21.03
N ASN A 571 2.53 9.32 21.37
CA ASN A 571 2.38 8.85 22.74
C ASN A 571 3.70 8.40 23.38
N TYR A 572 4.62 7.81 22.60
CA TYR A 572 5.99 7.54 23.00
C TYR A 572 6.79 8.82 23.26
N PHE A 573 6.80 9.77 22.32
CA PHE A 573 7.53 11.04 22.49
C PHE A 573 7.04 11.83 23.72
N LEU A 574 5.74 11.83 23.99
CA LEU A 574 5.16 12.45 25.19
C LEU A 574 5.58 11.73 26.50
N HIS A 575 5.78 10.41 26.47
CA HIS A 575 6.27 9.66 27.64
C HIS A 575 7.75 9.92 27.92
N CYS A 576 8.56 10.05 26.87
CA CYS A 576 9.96 10.48 26.96
C CYS A 576 10.11 11.96 27.40
N GLY A 577 9.01 12.69 27.63
CA GLY A 577 8.99 14.08 28.10
C GLY A 577 9.21 15.12 26.99
N TRP A 578 9.19 14.71 25.72
CA TRP A 578 9.37 15.61 24.59
C TRP A 578 8.05 16.23 24.15
N GLN A 579 8.11 17.43 23.57
CA GLN A 579 6.92 18.08 23.02
C GLN A 579 6.57 17.46 21.66
N ALA A 580 5.41 16.80 21.59
CA ALA A 580 4.87 16.23 20.37
C ALA A 580 3.39 16.60 20.19
N TRP A 581 2.97 16.75 18.93
CA TRP A 581 1.58 16.92 18.53
C TRP A 581 1.28 16.02 17.33
N LEU A 582 0.09 15.45 17.29
CA LEU A 582 -0.42 14.77 16.11
C LEU A 582 -0.90 15.81 15.08
N VAL A 583 -0.57 15.63 13.81
CA VAL A 583 -0.91 16.54 12.70
C VAL A 583 -1.65 15.77 11.63
N LEU A 584 -2.84 16.23 11.27
CA LEU A 584 -3.64 15.64 10.21
C LEU A 584 -3.65 16.56 8.99
N GLY A 585 -3.42 15.98 7.83
CA GLY A 585 -3.27 16.72 6.59
C GLY A 585 -3.21 15.80 5.38
N HIS A 586 -2.71 16.32 4.27
CA HIS A 586 -2.54 15.51 3.06
C HIS A 586 -1.08 15.42 2.61
N GLY A 587 -0.59 14.19 2.47
CA GLY A 587 0.71 13.83 1.93
C GLY A 587 0.69 13.52 0.44
N ILE A 588 1.88 13.22 -0.10
CA ILE A 588 2.12 12.62 -1.41
C ILE A 588 3.25 11.58 -1.19
N PRO A 589 3.07 10.29 -1.52
CA PRO A 589 1.96 9.69 -2.28
C PRO A 589 0.68 9.39 -1.47
N GLU A 590 0.74 9.36 -0.13
CA GLU A 590 -0.30 8.83 0.79
C GLU A 590 -1.74 9.28 0.46
N GLY A 591 -2.02 10.58 0.44
CA GLY A 591 -3.39 11.11 0.38
C GLY A 591 -3.72 11.83 1.70
N PRO A 592 -4.91 11.65 2.30
CA PRO A 592 -5.10 11.89 3.74
C PRO A 592 -4.03 11.13 4.53
N THR A 593 -3.48 11.74 5.59
CA THR A 593 -2.36 11.16 6.36
C THR A 593 -2.21 11.83 7.72
N ALA A 594 -1.57 11.11 8.66
CA ALA A 594 -1.17 11.59 9.96
C ALA A 594 0.36 11.65 10.14
N TYR A 595 0.83 12.75 10.73
CA TYR A 595 2.25 13.04 10.98
C TYR A 595 2.44 13.43 12.45
N VAL A 596 3.65 13.25 13.00
CA VAL A 596 4.01 13.78 14.32
C VAL A 596 4.85 15.05 14.17
N LEU A 597 4.45 16.11 14.85
CA LEU A 597 5.15 17.39 14.89
C LEU A 597 5.93 17.51 16.20
N THR A 598 7.22 17.81 16.11
CA THR A 598 8.06 18.14 17.28
C THR A 598 8.84 19.44 17.03
N PRO A 599 9.23 20.19 18.07
CA PRO A 599 10.19 21.28 17.90
C PRO A 599 11.50 20.71 17.35
N SER A 600 12.16 21.43 16.45
CA SER A 600 13.53 21.10 16.05
C SER A 600 14.51 21.51 17.17
N PRO A 601 15.55 20.72 17.48
CA PRO A 601 16.63 21.15 18.38
C PRO A 601 17.33 22.40 17.84
N ASP A 602 17.45 22.52 16.52
CA ASP A 602 17.85 23.75 15.85
C ASP A 602 16.65 24.71 15.73
N ASN A 603 16.64 25.74 16.59
CA ASN A 603 15.67 26.86 16.58
C ASN A 603 15.56 27.59 15.22
N ARG A 604 16.49 27.37 14.28
CA ARG A 604 16.45 27.93 12.91
C ARG A 604 15.68 27.07 11.91
N ALA A 605 15.55 25.76 12.15
CA ALA A 605 14.81 24.84 11.29
C ALA A 605 13.31 24.76 11.64
N GLY A 606 12.90 25.37 12.77
CA GLY A 606 11.50 25.47 13.20
C GLY A 606 11.01 24.18 13.84
N TYR A 607 10.29 23.37 13.07
CA TYR A 607 9.69 22.12 13.52
C TYR A 607 10.11 20.96 12.61
N TRP A 608 10.16 19.77 13.20
CA TRP A 608 10.28 18.50 12.48
C TRP A 608 8.90 17.87 12.30
N LEU A 609 8.71 17.29 11.11
CA LEU A 609 7.51 16.55 10.69
C LEU A 609 7.92 15.10 10.44
N TRP A 610 7.61 14.25 11.40
CA TRP A 610 7.86 12.81 11.37
C TRP A 610 6.72 12.10 10.64
N ASN A 611 7.06 11.29 9.64
CA ASN A 611 6.17 10.31 9.05
C ASN A 611 6.37 9.00 9.81
N ALA A 612 5.36 8.57 10.58
CA ALA A 612 5.50 7.43 11.48
C ALA A 612 5.54 6.08 10.74
N SER A 613 4.96 6.00 9.54
CA SER A 613 4.93 4.79 8.70
C SER A 613 6.23 4.54 7.93
N THR A 614 7.08 5.57 7.73
CA THR A 614 8.42 5.43 7.14
C THR A 614 9.57 5.61 8.14
N GLY A 615 9.27 6.08 9.36
CA GLY A 615 10.25 6.33 10.41
C GLY A 615 11.15 7.56 10.13
N THR A 616 10.84 8.34 9.10
CA THR A 616 11.65 9.49 8.66
C THR A 616 11.08 10.83 9.13
N HIS A 617 11.92 11.85 9.23
CA HIS A 617 11.48 13.23 9.48
C HIS A 617 11.94 14.19 8.39
N THR A 618 11.13 15.23 8.16
CA THR A 618 11.47 16.36 7.30
C THR A 618 11.37 17.67 8.09
N THR A 619 12.15 18.69 7.72
CA THR A 619 12.01 20.02 8.34
C THR A 619 10.82 20.75 7.75
N GLN A 620 10.16 21.61 8.56
CA GLN A 620 9.04 22.44 8.12
C GLN A 620 9.31 23.19 6.80
N PHE A 621 10.56 23.64 6.58
CA PHE A 621 10.95 24.49 5.46
C PHE A 621 11.55 23.73 4.27
N ASP A 622 11.53 22.40 4.27
CA ASP A 622 11.99 21.60 3.14
C ASP A 622 11.08 21.80 1.90
N PRO A 623 11.60 22.25 0.75
CA PRO A 623 10.82 22.38 -0.49
C PRO A 623 10.20 21.08 -0.99
N HIS A 624 10.68 19.92 -0.53
CA HIS A 624 10.23 18.58 -0.92
C HIS A 624 9.52 17.83 0.22
N CYS A 625 9.13 18.51 1.30
CA CYS A 625 8.33 17.92 2.39
C CYS A 625 7.09 17.21 1.81
N PRO A 626 6.90 15.89 2.03
CA PRO A 626 5.78 15.14 1.45
C PRO A 626 4.40 15.63 1.93
N LEU A 627 4.33 16.20 3.14
CA LEU A 627 3.10 16.74 3.73
C LEU A 627 2.69 18.07 3.06
N THR A 628 1.93 17.97 1.97
CA THR A 628 1.53 19.13 1.15
C THR A 628 0.60 20.13 1.83
N SER A 629 -0.24 19.69 2.79
CA SER A 629 -1.31 20.52 3.34
C SER A 629 -1.79 20.10 4.73
N VAL A 630 -1.43 20.86 5.77
CA VAL A 630 -1.92 20.68 7.16
C VAL A 630 -3.34 21.23 7.34
N GLY A 631 -4.21 20.40 7.93
CA GLY A 631 -5.60 20.73 8.27
C GLY A 631 -5.85 20.88 9.78
N CYS A 632 -5.43 19.90 10.59
CA CYS A 632 -5.53 19.93 12.05
C CYS A 632 -4.19 19.65 12.75
N VAL A 633 -4.05 20.16 13.98
CA VAL A 633 -3.03 19.77 14.97
C VAL A 633 -3.76 19.38 16.26
N ILE A 634 -3.34 18.31 16.93
CA ILE A 634 -4.04 17.68 18.05
C ILE A 634 -3.07 17.40 19.20
N ASN A 635 -3.54 17.58 20.43
CA ASN A 635 -2.96 16.94 21.61
C ASN A 635 -4.06 16.41 22.54
N SER A 636 -3.67 15.92 23.72
CA SER A 636 -4.56 15.39 24.78
C SER A 636 -5.57 16.40 25.34
N GLN A 637 -5.42 17.70 25.06
CA GLN A 637 -6.27 18.76 25.60
C GLN A 637 -7.19 19.40 24.55
N ASN A 638 -6.77 19.46 23.28
CA ASN A 638 -7.51 20.21 22.26
C ASN A 638 -7.18 19.75 20.83
N VAL A 639 -8.01 20.22 19.91
CA VAL A 639 -7.81 20.14 18.45
C VAL A 639 -7.76 21.56 17.91
N TRP A 640 -6.78 21.88 17.08
CA TRP A 640 -6.63 23.17 16.42
C TRP A 640 -6.74 23.00 14.90
N ALA A 641 -7.73 23.66 14.30
CA ALA A 641 -7.89 23.70 12.85
C ALA A 641 -7.11 24.87 12.24
N ASN A 642 -6.40 24.61 11.14
CA ASN A 642 -5.66 25.62 10.40
C ASN A 642 -6.62 26.55 9.64
N VAL A 643 -6.64 27.83 10.04
CA VAL A 643 -7.43 28.92 9.41
C VAL A 643 -6.55 30.01 8.76
N GLN A 644 -5.28 29.70 8.48
CA GLN A 644 -4.36 30.57 7.76
C GLN A 644 -4.70 30.64 6.25
N GLU A 645 -4.13 31.59 5.50
CA GLU A 645 -4.30 31.65 4.04
C GLU A 645 -3.70 30.43 3.33
N HIS A 646 -2.66 29.83 3.90
CA HIS A 646 -1.94 28.67 3.35
C HIS A 646 -2.10 27.42 4.23
N SER A 647 -1.83 26.24 3.66
CA SER A 647 -1.80 24.97 4.39
C SER A 647 -0.49 24.19 4.27
N SER A 648 0.37 24.50 3.30
CA SER A 648 1.70 23.88 3.18
C SER A 648 2.59 24.24 4.39
N PRO A 649 3.28 23.27 5.03
CA PRO A 649 4.09 23.46 6.24
C PRO A 649 5.04 24.66 6.19
N GLY A 650 5.83 24.78 5.12
CA GLY A 650 6.81 25.87 4.94
C GLY A 650 6.18 27.27 4.75
N ARG A 651 4.85 27.38 4.77
CA ARG A 651 4.10 28.64 4.61
C ARG A 651 3.10 28.93 5.73
N ILE A 652 3.06 28.10 6.78
CA ILE A 652 2.22 28.29 7.97
C ILE A 652 3.07 28.53 9.21
N SER A 653 2.47 29.09 10.27
CA SER A 653 3.07 29.15 11.59
C SER A 653 2.40 28.13 12.50
N PHE A 654 3.16 27.23 13.12
CA PHE A 654 2.68 26.27 14.13
C PHE A 654 2.48 26.88 15.53
N ASN A 655 2.45 28.20 15.66
CA ASN A 655 2.13 28.88 16.93
C ASN A 655 0.62 28.75 17.25
N LEU A 656 0.25 27.63 17.90
CA LEU A 656 -1.13 27.28 18.27
C LEU A 656 -1.83 28.32 19.16
N SER A 657 -1.08 29.16 19.88
CA SER A 657 -1.61 30.25 20.71
C SER A 657 -2.18 31.41 19.90
N ASN A 658 -1.93 31.47 18.58
CA ASN A 658 -2.45 32.51 17.71
C ASN A 658 -3.84 32.15 17.15
N HIS A 659 -4.90 32.59 17.82
CA HIS A 659 -6.29 32.36 17.41
C HIS A 659 -6.69 32.96 16.04
N LYS A 660 -5.85 33.76 15.39
CA LYS A 660 -6.07 34.19 13.99
C LYS A 660 -5.59 33.15 12.97
N HIS A 661 -4.75 32.21 13.39
CA HIS A 661 -4.12 31.19 12.56
C HIS A 661 -4.67 29.79 12.87
N TRP A 662 -5.03 29.56 14.13
CA TRP A 662 -5.51 28.29 14.65
C TRP A 662 -6.84 28.46 15.38
N SER A 663 -7.91 27.85 14.86
CA SER A 663 -9.22 27.84 15.50
C SER A 663 -9.31 26.62 16.41
N PRO A 664 -9.35 26.77 17.75
CA PRO A 664 -9.41 25.64 18.66
C PRO A 664 -10.83 25.05 18.71
N LEU A 665 -10.94 23.74 18.91
CA LEU A 665 -12.21 23.05 19.18
C LEU A 665 -12.75 23.48 20.54
N PHE A 666 -11.90 23.65 21.56
CA PHE A 666 -12.27 24.13 22.90
C PHE A 666 -11.68 25.53 23.17
N ASN A 667 -12.53 26.52 23.42
CA ASN A 667 -12.12 27.94 23.61
C ASN A 667 -11.60 28.24 25.03
N THR A 668 -11.84 27.34 25.97
CA THR A 668 -11.49 27.45 27.39
C THR A 668 -10.74 26.17 27.76
N THR A 669 -9.88 26.23 28.77
CA THR A 669 -9.41 25.03 29.47
C THR A 669 -10.62 24.32 30.10
N MET A 670 -11.16 23.34 29.39
CA MET A 670 -11.99 22.30 30.00
C MET A 670 -11.12 21.43 30.91
N GLU A 671 -11.76 20.63 31.75
CA GLU A 671 -11.07 19.52 32.41
C GLU A 671 -10.51 18.56 31.34
N PRO A 672 -9.34 17.93 31.55
CA PRO A 672 -8.77 17.00 30.58
C PRO A 672 -9.75 15.87 30.28
N LEU A 673 -9.93 15.55 28.99
CA LEU A 673 -10.77 14.44 28.58
C LEU A 673 -10.10 13.12 29.00
N ASP A 674 -10.85 12.21 29.63
CA ASP A 674 -10.35 10.87 29.94
C ASP A 674 -9.84 10.18 28.66
N THR A 675 -8.69 9.53 28.77
CA THR A 675 -8.08 8.80 27.65
C THR A 675 -8.85 7.51 27.33
N VAL A 676 -8.84 7.09 26.06
CA VAL A 676 -9.22 5.72 25.66
C VAL A 676 -8.03 4.76 25.65
N GLN A 677 -6.81 5.28 25.78
CA GLN A 677 -5.57 4.50 25.81
C GLN A 677 -5.39 3.77 27.15
N GLN A 678 -4.78 2.58 27.11
CA GLN A 678 -4.27 1.92 28.30
C GLN A 678 -3.06 2.70 28.88
N GLY A 679 -3.01 2.87 30.20
CA GLY A 679 -2.03 3.73 30.87
C GLY A 679 -0.60 3.17 30.93
N GLN A 680 -0.41 1.86 30.73
CA GLN A 680 0.89 1.24 30.53
C GLN A 680 0.73 0.16 29.45
N LEU A 681 1.67 0.11 28.51
CA LEU A 681 1.71 -0.90 27.45
C LEU A 681 2.53 -2.11 27.92
N VAL A 682 2.15 -3.29 27.44
CA VAL A 682 2.87 -4.55 27.66
C VAL A 682 3.58 -4.95 26.36
N TYR A 683 4.79 -5.51 26.50
CA TYR A 683 5.62 -5.94 25.39
C TYR A 683 6.04 -7.39 25.58
N ASP A 684 5.65 -8.25 24.65
CA ASP A 684 6.06 -9.65 24.59
C ASP A 684 7.45 -9.77 23.97
N VAL A 685 8.27 -10.68 24.51
CA VAL A 685 9.60 -10.99 23.96
C VAL A 685 9.45 -11.90 22.74
N THR A 686 10.01 -11.45 21.62
CA THR A 686 9.97 -12.17 20.34
C THR A 686 10.86 -13.41 20.35
N ASP A 687 10.32 -14.53 19.88
CA ASP A 687 10.99 -15.83 19.88
C ASP A 687 12.10 -15.93 18.82
N GLN A 688 13.35 -15.98 19.29
CA GLN A 688 14.56 -16.08 18.49
C GLN A 688 14.59 -17.32 17.57
N VAL A 689 13.92 -18.43 17.94
CA VAL A 689 13.85 -19.64 17.10
C VAL A 689 12.98 -19.37 15.88
N ARG A 690 11.77 -18.84 16.09
CA ARG A 690 10.86 -18.42 15.00
C ARG A 690 11.48 -17.37 14.09
N VAL A 691 12.33 -16.48 14.62
CA VAL A 691 13.06 -15.46 13.84
C VAL A 691 14.12 -16.10 12.93
N HIS A 692 14.86 -17.09 13.43
CA HIS A 692 15.81 -17.87 12.64
C HIS A 692 15.11 -18.67 11.53
N ASP A 693 14.02 -19.36 11.87
CA ASP A 693 13.20 -20.11 10.91
C ASP A 693 12.63 -19.20 9.81
N LEU A 694 12.21 -17.97 10.17
CA LEU A 694 11.77 -16.96 9.21
C LEU A 694 12.92 -16.49 8.30
N GLN A 695 14.12 -16.27 8.84
CA GLN A 695 15.29 -15.87 8.04
C GLN A 695 15.65 -16.95 7.00
N GLU A 696 15.71 -18.23 7.40
CA GLU A 696 15.92 -19.34 6.47
C GLU A 696 14.79 -19.47 5.43
N ALA A 697 13.53 -19.25 5.84
CA ALA A 697 12.40 -19.29 4.93
C ALA A 697 12.48 -18.18 3.86
N ILE A 698 12.69 -16.92 4.26
CA ILE A 698 12.83 -15.80 3.32
C ILE A 698 14.01 -16.03 2.38
N GLU A 699 15.16 -16.48 2.90
CA GLU A 699 16.35 -16.75 2.09
C GLU A 699 16.09 -17.87 1.06
N ARG A 700 15.40 -18.94 1.44
CA ARG A 700 15.02 -20.04 0.53
C ARG A 700 14.05 -19.57 -0.55
N GLU A 701 12.93 -18.94 -0.18
CA GLU A 701 11.92 -18.52 -1.16
C GLU A 701 12.50 -17.50 -2.17
N ILE A 702 13.41 -16.60 -1.75
CA ILE A 702 14.11 -15.69 -2.67
C ILE A 702 15.05 -16.46 -3.61
N ARG A 703 15.80 -17.46 -3.12
CA ARG A 703 16.66 -18.29 -3.99
C ARG A 703 15.84 -19.04 -5.03
N ASP A 704 14.78 -19.71 -4.60
CA ASP A 704 13.94 -20.55 -5.46
C ASP A 704 13.17 -19.71 -6.48
N HIS A 705 12.69 -18.51 -6.11
CA HIS A 705 12.07 -17.57 -7.05
C HIS A 705 13.08 -17.03 -8.08
N VAL A 706 14.27 -16.60 -7.65
CA VAL A 706 15.33 -16.16 -8.59
C VAL A 706 15.79 -17.30 -9.50
N MET A 707 15.74 -18.55 -9.04
CA MET A 707 16.02 -19.73 -9.87
C MET A 707 14.88 -20.05 -10.85
N SER A 708 13.60 -19.90 -10.47
CA SER A 708 12.46 -20.13 -11.36
C SER A 708 12.42 -19.12 -12.52
N LEU A 709 12.57 -17.83 -12.20
CA LEU A 709 12.65 -16.72 -13.16
C LEU A 709 13.85 -16.89 -14.12
N ARG A 710 14.92 -17.53 -13.67
CA ARG A 710 16.15 -17.77 -14.45
C ARG A 710 16.24 -19.16 -15.10
N SER A 711 15.13 -19.88 -15.27
CA SER A 711 15.05 -21.23 -15.89
C SER A 711 15.88 -21.49 -17.17
N ARG A 712 16.30 -20.45 -17.92
CA ARG A 712 17.19 -20.54 -19.09
C ARG A 712 18.70 -20.59 -18.77
N PHE A 713 19.10 -20.32 -17.53
CA PHE A 713 20.48 -20.15 -17.10
C PHE A 713 20.72 -20.85 -15.75
N ILE A 714 21.94 -21.37 -15.52
CA ILE A 714 22.32 -21.87 -14.21
C ILE A 714 22.61 -20.66 -13.30
N THR A 715 21.74 -20.41 -12.32
CA THR A 715 22.02 -19.48 -11.22
C THR A 715 23.06 -20.11 -10.29
N ARG A 716 24.18 -19.42 -10.07
CA ARG A 716 25.25 -19.84 -9.16
C ARG A 716 25.23 -18.96 -7.93
N TRP A 717 25.15 -19.55 -6.75
CA TRP A 717 25.20 -18.84 -5.48
C TRP A 717 26.64 -18.80 -4.93
N ASN A 718 27.11 -17.62 -4.53
CA ASN A 718 28.46 -17.42 -4.01
C ASN A 718 28.44 -17.22 -2.48
N ASN A 719 28.71 -18.30 -1.74
CA ASN A 719 28.53 -18.33 -0.29
C ASN A 719 29.49 -17.42 0.49
N ASN A 720 30.70 -17.14 -0.04
CA ASN A 720 31.62 -16.20 0.64
C ASN A 720 31.12 -14.75 0.52
N CYS A 721 30.56 -14.38 -0.64
CA CYS A 721 29.86 -13.12 -0.78
C CYS A 721 28.65 -13.06 0.17
N GLY A 722 27.81 -14.10 0.21
CA GLY A 722 26.67 -14.18 1.14
C GLY A 722 27.04 -13.97 2.62
N ARG A 723 28.15 -14.56 3.10
CA ARG A 723 28.65 -14.33 4.46
C ARG A 723 29.05 -12.87 4.70
N ILE A 724 29.82 -12.27 3.79
CA ILE A 724 30.27 -10.87 3.92
C ILE A 724 29.07 -9.92 3.89
N LEU A 725 28.08 -10.17 3.03
CA LEU A 725 26.85 -9.39 2.99
C LEU A 725 26.07 -9.49 4.32
N HIS A 726 26.07 -10.65 4.99
CA HIS A 726 25.46 -10.81 6.33
C HIS A 726 26.17 -9.94 7.39
N GLU A 727 27.50 -9.97 7.40
CA GLU A 727 28.35 -9.17 8.32
C GLU A 727 28.22 -7.65 8.09
N MET A 728 27.75 -7.23 6.91
CA MET A 728 27.36 -5.85 6.62
C MET A 728 25.92 -5.55 7.09
N LEU A 729 24.96 -6.45 6.82
CA LEU A 729 23.55 -6.25 7.18
C LEU A 729 23.32 -6.14 8.70
N THR A 730 23.98 -6.99 9.52
CA THR A 730 23.85 -6.92 10.98
C THR A 730 24.26 -5.53 11.51
N ARG A 731 25.36 -4.98 10.98
CA ARG A 731 25.88 -3.66 11.35
C ARG A 731 24.99 -2.51 10.90
N TYR A 732 24.31 -2.67 9.76
CA TYR A 732 23.36 -1.67 9.24
C TYR A 732 22.15 -1.50 10.16
N GLU A 733 21.77 -2.54 10.90
CA GLU A 733 20.76 -2.47 11.95
C GLU A 733 21.34 -1.92 13.27
N GLU A 734 22.52 -2.39 13.70
CA GLU A 734 23.19 -1.89 14.91
C GLU A 734 23.51 -0.38 14.85
N GLN A 735 23.63 0.19 13.64
CA GLN A 735 24.08 1.57 13.40
C GLN A 735 23.13 2.37 12.49
N LEU A 736 21.82 2.10 12.56
CA LEU A 736 20.77 2.75 11.73
C LEU A 736 20.89 4.28 11.58
N SER A 737 21.28 4.99 12.65
CA SER A 737 21.45 6.45 12.73
C SER A 737 22.80 7.00 12.22
N ASP A 738 23.78 6.18 11.85
CA ASP A 738 25.04 6.66 11.25
C ASP A 738 25.00 6.58 9.71
N PRO A 739 24.99 7.72 8.99
CA PRO A 739 25.03 7.73 7.52
C PRO A 739 26.36 7.27 6.91
N GLN A 740 27.43 7.09 7.71
CA GLN A 740 28.73 6.58 7.24
C GLN A 740 28.77 5.06 7.17
N THR A 741 28.05 4.34 8.03
CA THR A 741 28.08 2.86 8.04
C THR A 741 27.67 2.28 6.69
N PHE A 742 26.68 2.88 6.02
CA PHE A 742 26.23 2.49 4.67
C PHE A 742 27.21 2.86 3.54
N ARG A 743 28.26 3.62 3.84
CA ARG A 743 29.31 4.04 2.89
C ARG A 743 30.59 3.22 3.02
N ASP A 744 30.80 2.60 4.17
CA ASP A 744 31.87 1.62 4.34
C ASP A 744 31.49 0.34 3.56
N THR A 745 32.36 -0.03 2.62
CA THR A 745 32.28 -1.27 1.85
C THR A 745 33.64 -1.96 1.81
N SER A 746 34.48 -1.74 2.82
CA SER A 746 35.86 -2.25 2.88
C SER A 746 35.94 -3.78 2.79
N GLU A 747 34.92 -4.50 3.28
CA GLU A 747 34.83 -5.96 3.19
C GLU A 747 34.58 -6.47 1.76
N LEU A 748 34.06 -5.60 0.89
CA LEU A 748 33.86 -5.90 -0.52
C LEU A 748 35.10 -5.60 -1.36
N GLU A 749 36.19 -5.03 -0.82
CA GLU A 749 37.40 -4.73 -1.61
C GLU A 749 38.09 -5.98 -2.18
N GLU A 750 38.17 -7.07 -1.41
CA GLU A 750 38.73 -8.35 -1.88
C GLU A 750 37.89 -8.92 -3.05
N ILE A 751 36.56 -8.89 -2.92
CA ILE A 751 35.64 -9.38 -3.95
C ILE A 751 35.66 -8.46 -5.19
N THR A 752 35.55 -7.14 -5.00
CA THR A 752 35.56 -6.14 -6.07
C THR A 752 36.90 -6.02 -6.78
N THR A 753 37.99 -6.59 -6.24
CA THR A 753 39.23 -6.79 -6.98
C THR A 753 39.00 -7.74 -8.16
N SER A 754 38.36 -8.88 -7.94
CA SER A 754 38.16 -9.95 -8.94
C SER A 754 36.86 -9.85 -9.74
N TYR A 755 35.81 -9.25 -9.17
CA TYR A 755 34.47 -9.14 -9.75
C TYR A 755 34.05 -7.68 -9.93
N SER A 756 33.23 -7.40 -10.94
CA SER A 756 32.33 -6.24 -10.94
C SER A 756 31.07 -6.62 -10.17
N LEU A 757 30.71 -5.83 -9.15
CA LEU A 757 29.51 -6.03 -8.34
C LEU A 757 28.41 -5.05 -8.75
N SER A 758 27.17 -5.52 -8.76
CA SER A 758 25.98 -4.67 -8.90
C SER A 758 24.82 -5.25 -8.10
N GLY A 759 24.29 -4.46 -7.17
CA GLY A 759 23.30 -4.87 -6.18
C GLY A 759 23.22 -3.85 -5.04
N PHE A 760 22.35 -4.12 -4.07
CA PHE A 760 22.07 -3.19 -2.97
C PHE A 760 21.31 -3.90 -1.83
N PRO A 761 21.43 -3.40 -0.58
CA PRO A 761 20.55 -3.82 0.51
C PRO A 761 19.18 -3.15 0.36
N LEU A 762 18.12 -3.90 0.60
CA LEU A 762 16.76 -3.40 0.81
C LEU A 762 16.30 -3.76 2.23
N HIS A 763 15.50 -2.87 2.82
CA HIS A 763 14.95 -2.96 4.17
C HIS A 763 13.42 -3.03 4.10
N PHE A 764 12.80 -3.83 4.97
CA PHE A 764 11.36 -4.06 5.01
C PHE A 764 10.84 -4.23 6.44
N SER A 765 9.70 -3.61 6.73
CA SER A 765 8.75 -4.07 7.76
C SER A 765 8.14 -5.42 7.33
N TYR A 766 8.23 -6.46 8.15
CA TYR A 766 7.73 -7.79 7.75
C TYR A 766 6.19 -7.90 7.81
N ALA A 767 5.53 -7.75 6.66
CA ALA A 767 4.13 -8.12 6.52
C ALA A 767 3.96 -9.62 6.18
N ASN A 768 4.67 -10.09 5.15
CA ASN A 768 4.69 -11.48 4.66
C ASN A 768 5.87 -11.69 3.66
N ILE A 769 6.25 -12.94 3.41
CA ILE A 769 7.37 -13.30 2.52
C ILE A 769 7.10 -12.89 1.05
N LEU A 770 5.86 -13.06 0.56
CA LEU A 770 5.52 -12.76 -0.84
C LEU A 770 5.73 -11.27 -1.20
N HIS A 771 5.51 -10.35 -0.26
CA HIS A 771 5.78 -8.93 -0.46
C HIS A 771 7.29 -8.65 -0.72
N ILE A 772 8.16 -9.32 0.05
CA ILE A 772 9.62 -9.22 -0.12
C ILE A 772 10.06 -9.85 -1.44
N VAL A 773 9.54 -11.02 -1.79
CA VAL A 773 9.84 -11.72 -3.05
C VAL A 773 9.39 -10.87 -4.26
N GLY A 774 8.20 -10.27 -4.20
CA GLY A 774 7.70 -9.33 -5.22
C GLY A 774 8.45 -7.99 -5.25
N ALA A 775 9.09 -7.58 -4.15
CA ALA A 775 10.05 -6.47 -4.15
C ALA A 775 11.35 -6.85 -4.88
N MET A 776 11.91 -8.04 -4.58
CA MET A 776 13.10 -8.55 -5.27
C MET A 776 12.86 -8.69 -6.79
N GLU A 777 11.68 -9.14 -7.21
CA GLU A 777 11.35 -9.24 -8.64
C GLU A 777 11.29 -7.86 -9.33
N ARG A 778 10.70 -6.84 -8.68
CA ARG A 778 10.64 -5.45 -9.19
C ARG A 778 12.02 -4.84 -9.46
N THR A 779 13.07 -5.24 -8.73
CA THR A 779 14.46 -4.79 -9.00
C THR A 779 15.00 -5.24 -10.37
N ARG A 780 14.44 -6.31 -10.94
CA ARG A 780 14.89 -6.97 -12.19
C ARG A 780 16.35 -7.44 -12.21
N LEU A 781 17.06 -7.49 -11.08
CA LEU A 781 18.44 -8.02 -10.97
C LEU A 781 18.57 -9.44 -11.57
N HIS A 782 17.51 -10.25 -11.43
CA HIS A 782 17.42 -11.60 -12.00
C HIS A 782 17.49 -11.65 -13.54
N LEU A 783 17.28 -10.54 -14.28
CA LEU A 783 17.35 -10.50 -15.75
C LEU A 783 18.79 -10.47 -16.32
N THR A 784 19.82 -10.51 -15.47
CA THR A 784 21.22 -10.45 -15.89
C THR A 784 21.60 -11.63 -16.81
N GLU A 785 21.75 -11.39 -18.11
CA GLU A 785 21.94 -12.43 -19.13
C GLU A 785 23.39 -12.95 -19.28
N ASN A 786 24.35 -12.42 -18.51
CA ASN A 786 25.73 -12.88 -18.59
C ASN A 786 25.88 -14.30 -18.00
N ARG A 787 26.35 -15.25 -18.83
CA ARG A 787 26.55 -16.67 -18.44
C ARG A 787 27.63 -16.89 -17.38
N ARG A 788 28.46 -15.88 -17.10
CA ARG A 788 29.47 -15.90 -16.01
C ARG A 788 28.98 -15.25 -14.71
N THR A 789 27.74 -14.73 -14.66
CA THR A 789 27.22 -14.09 -13.44
C THR A 789 27.01 -15.10 -12.32
N GLU A 790 27.59 -14.80 -11.16
CA GLU A 790 27.25 -15.42 -9.88
C GLU A 790 26.40 -14.47 -9.04
N PHE A 791 25.70 -14.98 -8.04
CA PHE A 791 24.79 -14.25 -7.19
C PHE A 791 25.20 -14.38 -5.72
N GLY A 792 25.39 -13.24 -5.05
CA GLY A 792 25.42 -13.16 -3.59
C GLY A 792 24.01 -12.87 -3.09
N LEU A 793 23.57 -13.59 -2.07
CA LEU A 793 22.36 -13.28 -1.30
C LEU A 793 22.69 -13.44 0.18
N SER A 794 22.22 -12.49 0.98
CA SER A 794 22.06 -12.63 2.42
C SER A 794 20.71 -12.06 2.85
N VAL A 795 20.12 -12.68 3.86
CA VAL A 795 19.00 -12.14 4.63
C VAL A 795 19.45 -11.97 6.07
N TYR A 796 19.03 -10.88 6.71
CA TYR A 796 19.16 -10.66 8.15
C TYR A 796 17.81 -10.23 8.72
N VAL A 797 17.36 -10.88 9.78
CA VAL A 797 16.09 -10.55 10.47
C VAL A 797 16.38 -10.14 11.91
N HIS A 798 16.13 -8.88 12.25
CA HIS A 798 16.30 -8.36 13.60
C HIS A 798 14.98 -8.37 14.38
N PRO A 799 14.94 -8.97 15.58
CA PRO A 799 13.73 -9.04 16.39
C PRO A 799 13.58 -7.88 17.38
N TYR A 800 12.51 -7.11 17.22
CA TYR A 800 12.02 -6.16 18.20
C TYR A 800 10.86 -6.76 19.03
N PRO A 801 10.44 -6.16 20.16
CA PRO A 801 9.33 -6.67 20.96
C PRO A 801 7.97 -6.65 20.24
N ASN A 802 7.04 -7.50 20.71
CA ASN A 802 5.71 -7.78 20.13
C ASN A 802 5.71 -8.48 18.76
N ASP A 803 6.65 -9.40 18.51
CA ASP A 803 6.87 -10.06 17.21
C ASP A 803 7.17 -9.07 16.04
N VAL A 804 7.44 -7.79 16.31
CA VAL A 804 7.87 -6.84 15.28
C VAL A 804 9.27 -7.22 14.80
N VAL A 805 9.46 -7.37 13.49
CA VAL A 805 10.78 -7.74 12.92
C VAL A 805 11.16 -6.85 11.74
N SER A 806 12.43 -6.45 11.74
CA SER A 806 13.10 -5.71 10.68
C SER A 806 13.79 -6.71 9.76
N VAL A 807 13.52 -6.65 8.46
CA VAL A 807 14.08 -7.58 7.47
C VAL A 807 14.96 -6.85 6.49
N TRP A 808 16.23 -7.22 6.48
CA TRP A 808 17.19 -6.80 5.47
C TRP A 808 17.43 -7.91 4.45
N VAL A 809 17.47 -7.55 3.18
CA VAL A 809 17.82 -8.43 2.06
C VAL A 809 18.88 -7.77 1.20
N PHE A 810 20.04 -8.39 1.04
CA PHE A 810 21.11 -7.90 0.17
C PHE A 810 21.31 -8.90 -0.98
N LEU A 811 20.80 -8.55 -2.16
CA LEU A 811 20.97 -9.31 -3.40
C LEU A 811 22.00 -8.62 -4.30
N VAL A 812 23.04 -9.36 -4.68
CA VAL A 812 24.18 -8.87 -5.48
C VAL A 812 24.44 -9.77 -6.67
N THR A 813 24.59 -9.16 -7.84
CA THR A 813 25.12 -9.81 -9.04
C THR A 813 26.64 -9.60 -9.12
N MET A 814 27.36 -10.67 -9.40
CA MET A 814 28.82 -10.71 -9.46
C MET A 814 29.24 -11.12 -10.88
N ILE A 815 29.99 -10.26 -11.58
CA ILE A 815 30.50 -10.54 -12.93
C ILE A 815 32.03 -10.62 -12.86
N PRO A 816 32.66 -11.76 -13.18
CA PRO A 816 34.12 -11.85 -13.29
C PRO A 816 34.66 -10.82 -14.30
N LYS A 817 35.76 -10.16 -13.94
CA LYS A 817 36.47 -9.22 -14.83
C LYS A 817 37.25 -9.94 -15.94
#